data_AF-A0A2I1IEP1-F1
#
_entry.id   AF-A0A2I1IEP1-F1
#
_cell.length_a   1.000
_cell.length_b   1.000
_cell.length_c   1.000
_cell.angle_alpha   90.00
_cell.angle_beta   90.00
_cell.angle_gamma   90.00
#
_symmetry.space_group_name_H-M   'P 1'
#
loop_
_entity.id
_entity.type
_entity.pdbx_description
1 polymer ?
#
loop_
_entity_poly.entity_id
_entity_poly.type
_entity_poly.pdbx_seq_one_letter_code
_entity_poly.pdbx_strand_id
1 'polypeptide(L)'
;MSAYPQSWEADVVLRDGATARLRPILQSDADGVQAMHSKQSAESIYMRFFAPIKQIPEKDLERFVNVDYRDRVAFVMTIRDEIIGIGRYDRLDENSAEVAFNIADAHQGRGIGSILLEHLAAAAREMGIDRFVAEVLPQNRPMLQVFAAAGYEVTREFDDGVVAVAFDIDPTEKSRQVLASREHRAEALSVRGILHPESVVVFGASRSRASIGNLLLRNLTAGGFRGRLNIVHPEATEVAGLPTVSSLDEIEGDIDVAVIAVPAAAVPQVVRDCAERGVKGVVVISSGFAETSEEGARLQEQVLTTARTWGMRLIGPNSFGVLNSDPEVDLNASLSPFLPDPGHVGVFSQSGALGTAMLAAARERGIGISTFVSAGNRADLSGNDMMQYWEEDPATNVVCLYLESIGNPRKFSRIARRVTRNKPVIVIKSDLTGGELPPGHAVRVSSLSASAMDQVLAQAGVIRARSVSQMYDIAQVFDTQPLPGGKRVGIVGNSAALSTLVEQCVRAEGLKLGTAPVSMHPEATVDDFEAQLRQVYANPHVHSVVVIITPSPSVSSSQMAQAIADAAAQSGKTTVACFLGVYGKDEMLTSYTRSADGERTKHVVPSYGGPEAAVWALARATEYAVYKKSDHGHYPIFTDLKVREARRIIESSLAEADSPRVTMTDEAAHALLGAYGIDVLPYISTSTVEEAKAAAAKIGYPVALKAVHRKLRHRFEFGGVRLAIQNEAELVGDWNGIAEVIAQSLDDDDDRRIDVQAMAPAGVGCVIRAGEDPLLGPMVSFSLAGDSTELLDDVAHRVAPLTDLDARNMVRTPGASPRLFGYKGLPVANVEPAEEILLRLAALVDEFPVIRSIEIRPIMITTDKGYLLSARIQLAADADRMDTLRRRM
;
A
#
# COMPACT_ATOMS: atom_id res chain seq x y z
N MET A 1 31.56 -19.45 -10.45
CA MET A 1 30.85 -18.21 -10.78
C MET A 1 29.53 -18.26 -10.06
N SER A 2 29.21 -17.25 -9.24
CA SER A 2 27.87 -17.11 -8.67
C SER A 2 26.87 -16.92 -9.81
N ALA A 3 25.64 -17.43 -9.65
CA ALA A 3 24.57 -17.20 -10.62
C ALA A 3 24.22 -15.70 -10.65
N TYR A 4 23.86 -15.19 -11.84
CA TYR A 4 23.45 -13.79 -11.99
C TYR A 4 22.23 -13.47 -11.10
N PRO A 5 22.29 -12.46 -10.23
CA PRO A 5 21.22 -12.16 -9.27
C PRO A 5 20.10 -11.36 -9.95
N GLN A 6 19.24 -12.04 -10.71
CA GLN A 6 18.15 -11.42 -11.45
C GLN A 6 17.17 -10.64 -10.54
N SER A 7 17.02 -11.06 -9.28
CA SER A 7 16.18 -10.38 -8.27
C SER A 7 16.69 -8.98 -7.88
N TRP A 8 17.89 -8.59 -8.32
CA TRP A 8 18.47 -7.28 -8.08
C TRP A 8 18.17 -6.24 -9.16
N GLU A 9 17.57 -6.66 -10.28
CA GLU A 9 17.11 -5.73 -11.30
C GLU A 9 15.94 -4.88 -10.81
N ALA A 10 15.88 -3.63 -11.29
CA ALA A 10 14.85 -2.68 -10.92
C ALA A 10 14.68 -1.57 -11.95
N ASP A 11 13.44 -1.10 -12.12
CA ASP A 11 13.18 0.16 -12.78
C ASP A 11 12.99 1.27 -11.74
N VAL A 12 13.67 2.39 -11.95
CA VAL A 12 13.72 3.51 -11.01
C VAL A 12 13.26 4.80 -11.68
N VAL A 13 12.60 5.66 -10.91
CA VAL A 13 12.23 7.01 -11.37
C VAL A 13 13.27 8.00 -10.86
N LEU A 14 13.88 8.73 -11.78
CA LEU A 14 14.90 9.74 -11.52
C LEU A 14 14.25 11.03 -10.98
N ARG A 15 15.09 11.94 -10.45
CA ARG A 15 14.63 13.18 -9.81
C ARG A 15 13.83 14.11 -10.74
N ASP A 16 14.04 13.99 -12.04
CA ASP A 16 13.34 14.74 -13.08
C ASP A 16 12.04 14.04 -13.57
N GLY A 17 11.68 12.90 -12.99
CA GLY A 17 10.51 12.11 -13.36
C GLY A 17 10.73 11.10 -14.50
N ALA A 18 11.90 11.09 -15.13
CA ALA A 18 12.24 10.10 -16.15
C ALA A 18 12.49 8.72 -15.52
N THR A 19 12.24 7.62 -16.25
CA THR A 19 12.59 6.28 -15.77
C THR A 19 13.99 5.84 -16.25
N ALA A 20 14.64 4.96 -15.49
CA ALA A 20 15.92 4.34 -15.84
C ALA A 20 15.92 2.89 -15.33
N ARG A 21 16.70 2.02 -15.98
CA ARG A 21 16.85 0.62 -15.58
C ARG A 21 18.13 0.45 -14.76
N LEU A 22 18.04 -0.24 -13.63
CA LEU A 22 19.16 -0.63 -12.79
C LEU A 22 19.29 -2.14 -12.81
N ARG A 23 20.52 -2.64 -13.05
CA ARG A 23 20.81 -4.09 -13.02
C ARG A 23 22.24 -4.38 -12.60
N PRO A 24 22.54 -5.59 -12.09
CA PRO A 24 23.92 -6.01 -11.88
C PRO A 24 24.74 -5.89 -13.17
N ILE A 25 26.02 -5.54 -13.03
CA ILE A 25 26.95 -5.43 -14.16
C ILE A 25 27.21 -6.81 -14.76
N LEU A 26 27.36 -6.87 -16.08
CA LEU A 26 27.74 -8.07 -16.83
C LEU A 26 29.13 -7.89 -17.44
N GLN A 27 29.83 -8.99 -17.71
CA GLN A 27 31.12 -8.95 -18.42
C GLN A 27 31.00 -8.27 -19.80
N SER A 28 29.84 -8.40 -20.45
CA SER A 28 29.54 -7.75 -21.73
C SER A 28 29.42 -6.23 -21.66
N ASP A 29 29.39 -5.63 -20.47
CA ASP A 29 29.26 -4.17 -20.30
C ASP A 29 30.59 -3.42 -20.48
N ALA A 30 31.72 -4.12 -20.67
CA ALA A 30 33.05 -3.53 -20.76
C ALA A 30 33.10 -2.35 -21.74
N ASP A 31 32.58 -2.53 -22.96
CA ASP A 31 32.54 -1.49 -23.98
C ASP A 31 31.67 -0.30 -23.56
N GLY A 32 30.52 -0.56 -22.93
CA GLY A 32 29.63 0.49 -22.42
C GLY A 32 30.26 1.30 -21.30
N VAL A 33 30.98 0.64 -20.38
CA VAL A 33 31.73 1.29 -19.28
C VAL A 33 32.84 2.16 -19.86
N GLN A 34 33.58 1.64 -20.84
CA GLN A 34 34.65 2.37 -21.51
C GLN A 34 34.12 3.57 -22.31
N ALA A 35 32.98 3.40 -22.98
CA ALA A 35 32.30 4.47 -23.71
C ALA A 35 31.82 5.59 -22.77
N MET A 36 31.15 5.24 -21.66
CA MET A 36 30.74 6.22 -20.65
C MET A 36 31.95 7.00 -20.10
N HIS A 37 33.02 6.29 -19.73
CA HIS A 37 34.25 6.89 -19.20
C HIS A 37 34.88 7.88 -20.19
N SER A 38 34.93 7.51 -21.48
CA SER A 38 35.54 8.36 -22.51
C SER A 38 34.82 9.68 -22.76
N LYS A 39 33.53 9.77 -22.40
CA LYS A 39 32.70 10.97 -22.51
C LYS A 39 32.80 11.88 -21.27
N GLN A 40 33.48 11.46 -20.21
CA GLN A 40 33.60 12.25 -18.99
C GLN A 40 34.62 13.37 -19.09
N SER A 41 34.36 14.46 -18.37
CA SER A 41 35.33 15.52 -18.17
C SER A 41 36.55 15.03 -17.38
N ALA A 42 37.69 15.68 -17.61
CA ALA A 42 38.92 15.40 -16.86
C ALA A 42 38.73 15.61 -15.35
N GLU A 43 37.85 16.53 -14.96
CA GLU A 43 37.50 16.78 -13.57
C GLU A 43 36.77 15.57 -12.96
N SER A 44 35.70 15.06 -13.58
CA SER A 44 34.97 13.88 -13.10
C SER A 44 35.86 12.64 -13.01
N ILE A 45 36.72 12.42 -14.01
CA ILE A 45 37.70 11.32 -14.01
C ILE A 45 38.64 11.44 -12.81
N TYR A 46 39.21 12.62 -12.61
CA TYR A 46 40.13 12.87 -11.49
C TYR A 46 39.44 12.69 -10.13
N MET A 47 38.19 13.18 -10.00
CA MET A 47 37.40 13.04 -8.77
C MET A 47 37.08 11.59 -8.41
N ARG A 48 37.01 10.69 -9.41
CA ARG A 48 36.72 9.26 -9.21
C ARG A 48 37.97 8.40 -9.00
N PHE A 49 38.99 8.63 -9.80
CA PHE A 49 40.16 7.74 -9.89
C PHE A 49 41.41 8.33 -9.25
N PHE A 50 41.34 9.56 -8.75
CA PHE A 50 42.48 10.29 -8.16
C PHE A 50 43.66 10.42 -9.15
N ALA A 51 43.39 10.22 -10.45
CA ALA A 51 44.36 10.19 -11.52
C ALA A 51 43.69 10.58 -12.85
N PRO A 52 44.42 11.26 -13.77
CA PRO A 52 43.90 11.65 -15.08
C PRO A 52 43.93 10.46 -16.06
N ILE A 53 43.03 9.50 -15.85
CA ILE A 53 42.94 8.28 -16.66
C ILE A 53 42.05 8.55 -17.88
N LYS A 54 42.63 8.76 -19.06
CA LYS A 54 41.85 9.05 -20.29
C LYS A 54 41.07 7.84 -20.82
N GLN A 55 41.62 6.64 -20.67
CA GLN A 55 40.98 5.36 -20.97
C GLN A 55 41.28 4.39 -19.84
N ILE A 56 40.30 3.57 -19.46
CA ILE A 56 40.48 2.60 -18.38
C ILE A 56 41.40 1.50 -18.94
N PRO A 57 42.53 1.18 -18.29
CA PRO A 57 43.38 0.09 -18.73
C PRO A 57 42.60 -1.22 -18.83
N GLU A 58 42.87 -2.04 -19.85
CA GLU A 58 42.12 -3.28 -20.12
C GLU A 58 42.02 -4.19 -18.89
N LYS A 59 43.12 -4.31 -18.14
CA LYS A 59 43.18 -5.08 -16.88
C LYS A 59 42.21 -4.55 -15.81
N ASP A 60 42.09 -3.23 -15.68
CA ASP A 60 41.19 -2.61 -14.70
C ASP A 60 39.75 -2.70 -15.17
N LEU A 61 39.49 -2.56 -16.47
CA LEU A 61 38.18 -2.74 -17.07
C LEU A 61 37.67 -4.17 -16.89
N GLU A 62 38.51 -5.17 -17.16
CA GLU A 62 38.21 -6.59 -16.92
C GLU A 62 37.90 -6.84 -15.44
N ARG A 63 38.72 -6.29 -14.53
CA ARG A 63 38.45 -6.34 -13.10
C ARG A 63 37.12 -5.65 -12.75
N PHE A 64 36.74 -4.58 -13.44
CA PHE A 64 35.55 -3.81 -13.10
C PHE A 64 34.25 -4.53 -13.44
N VAL A 65 34.20 -5.25 -14.56
CA VAL A 65 33.00 -5.97 -15.03
C VAL A 65 32.94 -7.43 -14.57
N ASN A 66 34.07 -8.00 -14.15
CA ASN A 66 34.12 -9.36 -13.63
C ASN A 66 33.97 -9.37 -12.10
N VAL A 67 32.74 -9.60 -11.65
CA VAL A 67 32.31 -9.59 -10.24
C VAL A 67 31.70 -10.94 -9.84
N ASP A 68 31.75 -11.28 -8.55
CA ASP A 68 31.25 -12.55 -8.01
C ASP A 68 29.86 -12.46 -7.36
N TYR A 69 29.29 -11.25 -7.32
CA TYR A 69 28.00 -10.92 -6.70
C TYR A 69 27.91 -11.22 -5.20
N ARG A 70 29.06 -11.34 -4.52
CA ARG A 70 29.13 -11.63 -3.07
C ARG A 70 30.10 -10.68 -2.38
N ASP A 71 31.37 -10.81 -2.70
CA ASP A 71 32.45 -10.00 -2.13
C ASP A 71 32.72 -8.80 -3.04
N ARG A 72 32.41 -8.92 -4.32
CA ARG A 72 32.50 -7.84 -5.31
C ARG A 72 31.15 -7.72 -5.99
N VAL A 73 30.53 -6.55 -5.89
CA VAL A 73 29.23 -6.26 -6.51
C VAL A 73 29.33 -4.95 -7.26
N ALA A 74 28.74 -4.90 -8.45
CA ALA A 74 28.55 -3.65 -9.17
C ALA A 74 27.19 -3.61 -9.87
N PHE A 75 26.58 -2.44 -9.87
CA PHE A 75 25.35 -2.11 -10.57
C PHE A 75 25.64 -1.10 -11.67
N VAL A 76 24.94 -1.25 -12.80
CA VAL A 76 24.86 -0.25 -13.85
C VAL A 76 23.43 0.30 -13.89
N MET A 77 23.32 1.60 -14.13
CA MET A 77 22.07 2.25 -14.47
C MET A 77 22.10 2.65 -15.93
N THR A 78 21.05 2.33 -16.68
CA THR A 78 20.93 2.59 -18.11
C THR A 78 19.68 3.37 -18.49
N ILE A 79 19.82 4.20 -19.51
CA ILE A 79 18.72 4.81 -20.27
C ILE A 79 19.00 4.50 -21.73
N ARG A 80 18.05 3.86 -22.44
CA ARG A 80 18.23 3.49 -23.86
C ARG A 80 19.48 2.60 -24.08
N ASP A 81 19.71 1.68 -23.15
CA ASP A 81 20.90 0.81 -23.06
C ASP A 81 22.26 1.53 -22.90
N GLU A 82 22.29 2.86 -22.86
CA GLU A 82 23.49 3.63 -22.52
C GLU A 82 23.69 3.65 -21.00
N ILE A 83 24.90 3.30 -20.54
CA ILE A 83 25.26 3.37 -19.13
C ILE A 83 25.41 4.83 -18.71
N ILE A 84 24.56 5.26 -17.79
CA ILE A 84 24.53 6.64 -17.25
C ILE A 84 25.13 6.72 -15.84
N GLY A 85 25.34 5.58 -15.18
CA GLY A 85 25.97 5.51 -13.87
C GLY A 85 26.36 4.10 -13.45
N ILE A 86 27.40 4.01 -12.65
CA ILE A 86 27.95 2.77 -12.10
C ILE A 86 28.14 2.96 -10.60
N GLY A 87 27.70 1.98 -9.81
CA GLY A 87 27.98 1.91 -8.38
C GLY A 87 28.54 0.53 -8.07
N ARG A 88 29.58 0.45 -7.23
CA ARG A 88 30.19 -0.83 -6.85
C ARG A 88 30.58 -0.86 -5.39
N TYR A 89 30.67 -2.05 -4.83
CA TYR A 89 31.44 -2.28 -3.61
C TYR A 89 32.40 -3.47 -3.76
N ASP A 90 33.49 -3.42 -2.99
CA ASP A 90 34.45 -4.52 -2.83
C ASP A 90 34.65 -4.76 -1.32
N ARG A 91 34.42 -6.00 -0.84
CA ARG A 91 34.49 -6.37 0.58
C ARG A 91 35.91 -6.19 1.14
N LEU A 92 36.00 -5.58 2.31
CA LEU A 92 37.28 -5.34 3.01
C LEU A 92 37.52 -6.40 4.09
N ASP A 93 36.50 -6.72 4.88
CA ASP A 93 36.56 -7.68 5.98
C ASP A 93 35.21 -8.43 6.14
N GLU A 94 35.00 -9.09 7.28
CA GLU A 94 33.78 -9.87 7.52
C GLU A 94 32.49 -9.04 7.41
N ASN A 95 32.51 -7.75 7.77
CA ASN A 95 31.31 -6.93 7.89
C ASN A 95 31.38 -5.59 7.15
N SER A 96 32.50 -5.20 6.56
CA SER A 96 32.68 -3.93 5.86
C SER A 96 33.07 -4.08 4.39
N ALA A 97 32.68 -3.10 3.57
CA ALA A 97 33.05 -3.00 2.16
C ALA A 97 33.36 -1.57 1.72
N GLU A 98 34.31 -1.41 0.80
CA GLU A 98 34.61 -0.15 0.16
C GLU A 98 33.61 0.11 -0.96
N VAL A 99 32.99 1.29 -1.01
CA VAL A 99 31.98 1.66 -2.01
C VAL A 99 32.45 2.80 -2.91
N ALA A 100 32.14 2.71 -4.21
CA ALA A 100 32.52 3.72 -5.17
C ALA A 100 31.48 3.93 -6.28
N PHE A 101 31.39 5.15 -6.81
CA PHE A 101 30.39 5.57 -7.79
C PHE A 101 31.01 6.32 -8.96
N ASN A 102 30.55 6.06 -10.18
CA ASN A 102 30.90 6.85 -11.35
C ASN A 102 29.65 7.23 -12.14
N ILE A 103 29.34 8.52 -12.25
CA ILE A 103 28.10 9.03 -12.89
C ILE A 103 28.48 9.82 -14.15
N ALA A 104 27.80 9.57 -15.26
CA ALA A 104 28.00 10.32 -16.51
C ALA A 104 27.68 11.82 -16.30
N ASP A 105 28.56 12.70 -16.78
CA ASP A 105 28.47 14.16 -16.54
C ASP A 105 27.10 14.74 -16.96
N ALA A 106 26.59 14.34 -18.12
CA ALA A 106 25.28 14.77 -18.64
C ALA A 106 24.09 14.34 -17.77
N HIS A 107 24.29 13.41 -16.84
CA HIS A 107 23.26 12.82 -15.99
C HIS A 107 23.45 13.14 -14.49
N GLN A 108 24.45 13.94 -14.13
CA GLN A 108 24.64 14.38 -12.74
C GLN A 108 23.45 15.23 -12.27
N GLY A 109 23.18 15.21 -10.95
CA GLY A 109 22.05 15.94 -10.35
C GLY A 109 20.68 15.25 -10.48
N ARG A 110 20.57 14.17 -11.26
CA ARG A 110 19.31 13.41 -11.49
C ARG A 110 19.00 12.36 -10.39
N GLY A 111 19.80 12.30 -9.33
CA GLY A 111 19.59 11.39 -8.19
C GLY A 111 20.22 9.99 -8.32
N ILE A 112 20.92 9.72 -9.42
CA ILE A 112 21.49 8.39 -9.76
C ILE A 112 22.39 7.84 -8.65
N GLY A 113 23.33 8.63 -8.14
CA GLY A 113 24.26 8.17 -7.08
C GLY A 113 23.54 7.74 -5.80
N SER A 114 22.45 8.43 -5.43
CA SER A 114 21.64 8.05 -4.27
C SER A 114 20.91 6.72 -4.47
N ILE A 115 20.36 6.49 -5.66
CA ILE A 115 19.67 5.24 -6.01
C ILE A 115 20.67 4.08 -6.05
N LEU A 116 21.83 4.28 -6.67
CA LEU A 116 22.89 3.25 -6.68
C LEU A 116 23.33 2.90 -5.26
N LEU A 117 23.54 3.89 -4.39
CA LEU A 117 23.92 3.67 -3.00
C LEU A 117 22.89 2.82 -2.24
N GLU A 118 21.61 3.12 -2.43
CA GLU A 118 20.50 2.37 -1.83
C GLU A 118 20.47 0.91 -2.28
N HIS A 119 20.61 0.66 -3.59
CA HIS A 119 20.59 -0.69 -4.13
C HIS A 119 21.83 -1.50 -3.74
N LEU A 120 23.01 -0.85 -3.68
CA LEU A 120 24.23 -1.45 -3.17
C LEU A 120 24.09 -1.81 -1.69
N ALA A 121 23.54 -0.90 -0.86
CA ALA A 121 23.31 -1.17 0.55
C ALA A 121 22.35 -2.36 0.74
N ALA A 122 21.30 -2.46 -0.06
CA ALA A 122 20.39 -3.61 -0.02
C ALA A 122 21.10 -4.93 -0.38
N ALA A 123 21.86 -4.96 -1.47
CA ALA A 123 22.64 -6.13 -1.87
C ALA A 123 23.71 -6.52 -0.85
N ALA A 124 24.39 -5.54 -0.27
CA ALA A 124 25.42 -5.74 0.74
C ALA A 124 24.86 -6.35 2.03
N ARG A 125 23.65 -5.93 2.47
CA ARG A 125 22.95 -6.56 3.62
C ARG A 125 22.61 -8.02 3.38
N GLU A 126 22.17 -8.37 2.17
CA GLU A 126 21.93 -9.77 1.79
C GLU A 126 23.21 -10.61 1.91
N MET A 127 24.38 -9.99 1.71
CA MET A 127 25.70 -10.63 1.83
C MET A 127 26.34 -10.49 3.21
N GLY A 128 25.62 -9.98 4.23
CA GLY A 128 26.11 -9.87 5.60
C GLY A 128 27.08 -8.71 5.86
N ILE A 129 27.14 -7.72 4.98
CA ILE A 129 27.89 -6.46 5.21
C ILE A 129 26.98 -5.52 6.00
N ASP A 130 27.52 -4.85 7.02
CA ASP A 130 26.82 -3.86 7.85
C ASP A 130 27.39 -2.45 7.71
N ARG A 131 28.58 -2.30 7.12
CA ARG A 131 29.24 -1.00 6.99
C ARG A 131 29.84 -0.77 5.60
N PHE A 132 29.65 0.44 5.08
CA PHE A 132 30.39 0.93 3.91
C PHE A 132 31.45 1.94 4.32
N VAL A 133 32.54 1.93 3.56
CA VAL A 133 33.65 2.88 3.66
C VAL A 133 33.90 3.47 2.28
N ALA A 134 34.25 4.75 2.19
CA ALA A 134 34.59 5.39 0.92
C ALA A 134 35.64 6.48 1.14
N GLU A 135 36.55 6.61 0.19
CA GLU A 135 37.47 7.75 0.12
C GLU A 135 36.98 8.75 -0.93
N VAL A 136 36.87 10.01 -0.52
CA VAL A 136 36.33 11.08 -1.38
C VAL A 136 37.23 12.30 -1.32
N LEU A 137 37.60 12.86 -2.46
CA LEU A 137 38.31 14.14 -2.48
C LEU A 137 37.46 15.25 -1.79
N PRO A 138 38.05 16.11 -0.93
CA PRO A 138 37.32 17.19 -0.26
C PRO A 138 36.55 18.12 -1.21
N GLN A 139 37.03 18.24 -2.46
CA GLN A 139 36.41 19.07 -3.50
C GLN A 139 35.15 18.43 -4.11
N ASN A 140 34.95 17.12 -3.98
CA ASN A 140 33.78 16.41 -4.51
C ASN A 140 32.56 16.57 -3.59
N ARG A 141 32.13 17.83 -3.45
CA ARG A 141 30.93 18.22 -2.68
C ARG A 141 29.67 17.47 -3.10
N PRO A 142 29.41 17.20 -4.40
CA PRO A 142 28.25 16.41 -4.80
C PRO A 142 28.24 15.01 -4.18
N MET A 143 29.37 14.29 -4.17
CA MET A 143 29.41 12.94 -3.60
C MET A 143 29.28 12.96 -2.07
N LEU A 144 29.93 13.91 -1.40
CA LEU A 144 29.76 14.12 0.04
C LEU A 144 28.30 14.42 0.41
N GLN A 145 27.57 15.16 -0.43
CA GLN A 145 26.13 15.39 -0.25
C GLN A 145 25.30 14.13 -0.47
N VAL A 146 25.67 13.22 -1.38
CA VAL A 146 24.97 11.93 -1.55
C VAL A 146 25.04 11.11 -0.26
N PHE A 147 26.23 11.01 0.35
CA PHE A 147 26.40 10.30 1.62
C PHE A 147 25.66 10.97 2.77
N ALA A 148 25.77 12.30 2.90
CA ALA A 148 25.07 13.05 3.95
C ALA A 148 23.54 13.00 3.80
N ALA A 149 23.02 13.12 2.58
CA ALA A 149 21.59 13.08 2.28
C ALA A 149 21.00 11.69 2.49
N ALA A 150 21.78 10.62 2.34
CA ALA A 150 21.34 9.28 2.68
C ALA A 150 21.24 9.04 4.21
N GLY A 151 21.48 10.06 5.03
CA GLY A 151 21.17 10.05 6.47
C GLY A 151 22.27 9.48 7.35
N TYR A 152 23.50 9.39 6.84
CA TYR A 152 24.62 8.72 7.50
C TYR A 152 25.57 9.70 8.21
N GLU A 153 26.12 9.28 9.36
CA GLU A 153 27.12 10.05 10.11
C GLU A 153 28.48 9.97 9.40
N VAL A 154 28.94 11.09 8.86
CA VAL A 154 30.26 11.17 8.22
C VAL A 154 31.31 11.38 9.31
N THR A 155 32.00 10.33 9.72
CA THR A 155 33.27 10.45 10.46
C THR A 155 34.33 11.01 9.52
N ARG A 156 34.69 12.28 9.70
CA ARG A 156 35.71 12.95 8.88
C ARG A 156 37.08 12.74 9.52
N GLU A 157 37.81 11.75 9.04
CA GLU A 157 39.25 11.68 9.27
C GLU A 157 39.97 12.23 8.04
N PHE A 158 40.80 13.25 8.26
CA PHE A 158 41.66 13.80 7.23
C PHE A 158 42.95 13.00 7.26
N ASP A 159 43.11 12.08 6.32
CA ASP A 159 44.37 11.37 6.09
C ASP A 159 44.75 11.53 4.60
N ASP A 160 46.02 11.83 4.33
CA ASP A 160 46.60 11.98 2.97
C ASP A 160 45.81 12.82 1.93
N GLY A 161 45.03 13.82 2.37
CA GLY A 161 44.34 14.75 1.47
C GLY A 161 43.01 14.24 0.90
N VAL A 162 42.53 13.08 1.38
CA VAL A 162 41.19 12.54 1.09
C VAL A 162 40.30 12.63 2.33
N VAL A 163 38.99 12.62 2.13
CA VAL A 163 37.99 12.49 3.21
C VAL A 163 37.56 11.03 3.25
N ALA A 164 37.97 10.31 4.29
CA ALA A 164 37.41 9.00 4.58
C ALA A 164 35.98 9.17 5.11
N VAL A 165 35.04 8.37 4.60
CA VAL A 165 33.64 8.36 4.99
C VAL A 165 33.28 6.92 5.35
N ALA A 166 32.90 6.67 6.59
CA ALA A 166 32.39 5.37 7.04
C ALA A 166 30.94 5.50 7.49
N PHE A 167 30.09 4.55 7.14
CA PHE A 167 28.69 4.55 7.57
C PHE A 167 28.08 3.15 7.61
N ASP A 168 27.25 2.93 8.61
CA ASP A 168 26.48 1.69 8.73
C ASP A 168 25.35 1.69 7.66
N ILE A 169 25.18 0.57 6.96
CA ILE A 169 24.23 0.45 5.84
C ILE A 169 22.82 0.04 6.30
N ASP A 170 22.67 -0.21 7.60
CA ASP A 170 21.36 -0.40 8.20
C ASP A 170 20.56 0.90 8.11
N PRO A 171 19.34 0.85 7.54
CA PRO A 171 18.61 2.05 7.23
C PRO A 171 18.09 2.71 8.52
N THR A 172 18.66 3.86 8.87
CA THR A 172 18.15 4.75 9.92
C THR A 172 16.75 5.26 9.55
N GLU A 173 15.96 5.70 10.54
CA GLU A 173 14.65 6.32 10.28
C GLU A 173 14.77 7.50 9.30
N LYS A 174 15.83 8.31 9.48
CA LYS A 174 16.15 9.44 8.61
C LYS A 174 16.43 8.99 7.17
N SER A 175 17.19 7.92 6.95
CA SER A 175 17.48 7.42 5.60
C SER A 175 16.20 6.90 4.93
N ARG A 176 15.35 6.15 5.66
CA ARG A 176 14.05 5.67 5.17
C ARG A 176 13.11 6.82 4.77
N GLN A 177 13.08 7.90 5.55
CA GLN A 177 12.27 9.09 5.23
C GLN A 177 12.77 9.81 3.97
N VAL A 178 14.08 9.98 3.82
CA VAL A 178 14.65 10.60 2.60
C VAL A 178 14.37 9.74 1.37
N LEU A 179 14.52 8.42 1.49
CA LEU A 179 14.17 7.47 0.43
C LEU A 179 12.72 7.61 0.00
N ALA A 180 11.79 7.54 0.94
CA ALA A 180 10.36 7.68 0.67
C ALA A 180 10.01 9.04 0.05
N SER A 181 10.65 10.13 0.49
CA SER A 181 10.42 11.47 -0.07
C SER A 181 10.95 11.60 -1.51
N ARG A 182 12.09 10.97 -1.83
CA ARG A 182 12.61 10.94 -3.22
C ARG A 182 11.70 10.15 -4.14
N GLU A 183 11.34 8.93 -3.73
CA GLU A 183 10.37 8.07 -4.42
C GLU A 183 9.08 8.84 -4.69
N HIS A 184 8.53 9.49 -3.66
CA HIS A 184 7.31 10.28 -3.76
C HIS A 184 7.38 11.35 -4.85
N ARG A 185 8.38 12.24 -4.77
CA ARG A 185 8.54 13.36 -5.70
C ARG A 185 8.75 12.89 -7.13
N ALA A 186 9.58 11.86 -7.32
CA ALA A 186 9.87 11.33 -8.65
C ALA A 186 8.60 10.75 -9.30
N GLU A 187 7.83 9.96 -8.55
CA GLU A 187 6.59 9.36 -9.05
C GLU A 187 5.51 10.40 -9.31
N ALA A 188 5.31 11.36 -8.40
CA ALA A 188 4.36 12.45 -8.58
C ALA A 188 4.67 13.30 -9.82
N LEU A 189 5.94 13.64 -10.06
CA LEU A 189 6.37 14.35 -11.27
C LEU A 189 6.13 13.52 -12.54
N SER A 190 6.38 12.21 -12.50
CA SER A 190 6.16 11.33 -13.64
C SER A 190 4.68 11.27 -14.06
N VAL A 191 3.76 11.25 -13.07
CA VAL A 191 2.31 11.27 -13.31
C VAL A 191 1.87 12.65 -13.80
N ARG A 192 2.40 13.73 -13.20
CA ARG A 192 2.11 15.10 -13.63
C ARG A 192 2.43 15.32 -15.11
N GLY A 193 3.55 14.77 -15.60
CA GLY A 193 3.94 14.88 -17.01
C GLY A 193 2.94 14.28 -18.00
N ILE A 194 2.09 13.35 -17.55
CA ILE A 194 1.03 12.74 -18.37
C ILE A 194 -0.30 13.52 -18.25
N LEU A 195 -0.57 14.06 -17.07
CA LEU A 195 -1.84 14.74 -16.77
C LEU A 195 -1.85 16.23 -17.15
N HIS A 196 -0.68 16.85 -17.27
CA HIS A 196 -0.50 18.24 -17.71
C HIS A 196 0.37 18.31 -19.00
N PRO A 197 -0.03 17.68 -20.10
CA PRO A 197 0.77 17.69 -21.33
C PRO A 197 0.61 19.03 -22.08
N GLU A 198 1.72 19.55 -22.61
CA GLU A 198 1.70 20.68 -23.54
C GLU A 198 1.58 20.21 -25.00
N SER A 199 1.91 18.95 -25.28
CA SER A 199 1.87 18.36 -26.62
C SER A 199 1.38 16.91 -26.58
N VAL A 200 0.29 16.64 -27.31
CA VAL A 200 -0.33 15.31 -27.44
C VAL A 200 -0.31 14.85 -28.90
N VAL A 201 0.06 13.60 -29.11
CA VAL A 201 -0.03 12.93 -30.42
C VAL A 201 -1.03 11.78 -30.37
N VAL A 202 -1.88 11.65 -31.39
CA VAL A 202 -2.90 10.58 -31.48
C VAL A 202 -2.57 9.61 -32.62
N PHE A 203 -2.54 8.32 -32.29
CA PHE A 203 -2.40 7.20 -33.23
C PHE A 203 -3.71 6.41 -33.37
N GLY A 204 -3.99 5.93 -34.59
CA GLY A 204 -5.18 5.12 -34.87
C GLY A 204 -6.45 5.93 -35.14
N ALA A 205 -6.33 7.26 -35.28
CA ALA A 205 -7.41 8.09 -35.81
C ALA A 205 -7.63 7.76 -37.29
N SER A 206 -8.88 7.57 -37.70
CA SER A 206 -9.23 7.34 -39.11
C SER A 206 -10.34 8.28 -39.56
N ARG A 207 -10.61 8.33 -40.88
CA ARG A 207 -11.76 9.06 -41.44
C ARG A 207 -13.11 8.50 -40.97
N SER A 208 -13.16 7.26 -40.48
CA SER A 208 -14.37 6.69 -39.91
C SER A 208 -14.65 7.26 -38.53
N ARG A 209 -15.81 7.91 -38.40
CA ARG A 209 -16.28 8.46 -37.12
C ARG A 209 -16.55 7.39 -36.06
N ALA A 210 -16.69 6.13 -36.46
CA ALA A 210 -16.87 5.00 -35.55
C ALA A 210 -15.54 4.46 -34.99
N SER A 211 -14.39 4.87 -35.53
CA SER A 211 -13.09 4.43 -35.02
C SER A 211 -12.75 5.08 -33.68
N ILE A 212 -12.09 4.32 -32.80
CA ILE A 212 -11.71 4.78 -31.46
C ILE A 212 -10.75 5.98 -31.52
N GLY A 213 -9.75 5.96 -32.40
CA GLY A 213 -8.86 7.12 -32.57
C GLY A 213 -9.58 8.39 -33.02
N ASN A 214 -10.62 8.27 -33.86
CA ASN A 214 -11.45 9.42 -34.23
C ASN A 214 -12.29 9.94 -33.05
N LEU A 215 -12.82 9.03 -32.23
CA LEU A 215 -13.53 9.41 -30.99
C LEU A 215 -12.60 10.18 -30.03
N LEU A 216 -11.39 9.69 -29.79
CA LEU A 216 -10.41 10.35 -28.93
C LEU A 216 -10.04 11.74 -29.43
N LEU A 217 -9.84 11.89 -30.75
CA LEU A 217 -9.57 13.19 -31.36
C LEU A 217 -10.73 14.18 -31.16
N ARG A 218 -11.97 13.71 -31.37
CA ARG A 218 -13.17 14.51 -31.13
C ARG A 218 -13.33 14.88 -29.66
N ASN A 219 -12.98 14.00 -28.74
CA ASN A 219 -13.06 14.26 -27.31
C ASN A 219 -12.03 15.31 -26.87
N LEU A 220 -10.80 15.23 -27.36
CA LEU A 220 -9.75 16.24 -27.11
C LEU A 220 -10.16 17.62 -27.62
N THR A 221 -10.65 17.69 -28.86
CA THR A 221 -11.11 18.95 -29.47
C THR A 221 -12.36 19.52 -28.80
N ALA A 222 -13.36 18.68 -28.50
CA ALA A 222 -14.59 19.11 -27.83
C ALA A 222 -14.38 19.46 -26.36
N GLY A 223 -13.40 18.84 -25.69
CA GLY A 223 -12.97 19.18 -24.34
C GLY A 223 -12.28 20.55 -24.28
N GLY A 224 -11.68 21.01 -25.37
CA GLY A 224 -11.00 22.31 -25.44
C GLY A 224 -9.52 22.26 -25.10
N PHE A 225 -8.86 21.11 -25.31
CA PHE A 225 -7.44 20.90 -24.96
C PHE A 225 -6.56 22.09 -25.37
N ARG A 226 -5.80 22.62 -24.41
CA ARG A 226 -5.04 23.87 -24.56
C ARG A 226 -3.66 23.71 -25.17
N GLY A 227 -3.13 22.49 -25.18
CA GLY A 227 -1.83 22.17 -25.77
C GLY A 227 -1.86 21.95 -27.28
N ARG A 228 -0.70 21.58 -27.84
CA ARG A 228 -0.55 21.20 -29.24
C ARG A 228 -1.08 19.79 -29.49
N LEU A 229 -1.93 19.64 -30.49
CA LEU A 229 -2.53 18.36 -30.86
C LEU A 229 -2.05 17.93 -32.26
N ASN A 230 -1.37 16.79 -32.33
CA ASN A 230 -0.84 16.21 -33.55
C ASN A 230 -1.48 14.85 -33.84
N ILE A 231 -1.52 14.46 -35.12
CA ILE A 231 -2.11 13.20 -35.56
C ILE A 231 -1.11 12.51 -36.49
N VAL A 232 -0.75 11.27 -36.17
CA VAL A 232 0.06 10.43 -37.05
C VAL A 232 -0.86 9.50 -37.82
N HIS A 233 -0.82 9.60 -39.15
CA HIS A 233 -1.61 8.75 -40.04
C HIS A 233 -0.77 8.36 -41.27
N PRO A 234 -0.73 7.07 -41.66
CA PRO A 234 0.13 6.62 -42.76
C PRO A 234 -0.24 7.19 -44.14
N GLU A 235 -1.55 7.34 -44.44
CA GLU A 235 -2.02 7.72 -45.79
C GLU A 235 -2.86 9.01 -45.87
N ALA A 236 -3.82 9.21 -44.96
CA ALA A 236 -4.69 10.37 -44.98
C ALA A 236 -3.90 11.61 -44.58
N THR A 237 -4.12 12.72 -45.29
CA THR A 237 -3.54 14.06 -45.03
C THR A 237 -4.35 14.88 -44.04
N GLU A 238 -5.58 14.44 -43.73
CA GLU A 238 -6.49 15.11 -42.80
C GLU A 238 -7.43 14.09 -42.15
N VAL A 239 -7.67 14.24 -40.84
CA VAL A 239 -8.67 13.48 -40.08
C VAL A 239 -9.48 14.42 -39.20
N ALA A 240 -10.81 14.37 -39.31
CA ALA A 240 -11.75 15.18 -38.55
C ALA A 240 -11.50 16.70 -38.61
N GLY A 241 -11.06 17.23 -39.75
CA GLY A 241 -10.77 18.66 -39.91
C GLY A 241 -9.35 19.08 -39.52
N LEU A 242 -8.52 18.14 -39.05
CA LEU A 242 -7.17 18.41 -38.56
C LEU A 242 -6.11 17.77 -39.46
N PRO A 243 -5.01 18.49 -39.76
CA PRO A 243 -3.92 17.96 -40.56
C PRO A 243 -3.23 16.79 -39.85
N THR A 244 -2.70 15.88 -40.65
CA THR A 244 -1.94 14.71 -40.17
C THR A 244 -0.51 14.76 -40.69
N VAL A 245 0.37 14.08 -39.98
CA VAL A 245 1.75 13.81 -40.41
C VAL A 245 1.94 12.31 -40.65
N SER A 246 2.91 11.95 -41.48
CA SER A 246 3.17 10.53 -41.79
C SER A 246 4.04 9.83 -40.75
N SER A 247 4.84 10.61 -40.01
CA SER A 247 5.78 10.13 -39.00
C SER A 247 5.91 11.12 -37.83
N LEU A 248 6.42 10.66 -36.70
CA LEU A 248 6.70 11.49 -35.52
C LEU A 248 7.81 12.53 -35.76
N ASP A 249 8.69 12.29 -36.73
CA ASP A 249 9.84 13.18 -37.03
C ASP A 249 9.41 14.48 -37.71
N GLU A 250 8.23 14.49 -38.34
CA GLU A 250 7.62 15.69 -38.94
C GLU A 250 7.03 16.64 -37.89
N ILE A 251 6.90 16.20 -36.63
CA ILE A 251 6.34 17.02 -35.56
C ILE A 251 7.42 17.92 -34.96
N GLU A 252 7.19 19.22 -35.01
CA GLU A 252 8.08 20.22 -34.40
C GLU A 252 7.93 20.26 -32.87
N GLY A 253 9.08 20.34 -32.17
CA GLY A 253 9.13 20.43 -30.70
C GLY A 253 8.98 19.10 -29.97
N ASP A 254 8.84 19.16 -28.65
CA ASP A 254 8.71 17.96 -27.82
C ASP A 254 7.27 17.41 -27.81
N ILE A 255 7.17 16.10 -27.58
CA ILE A 255 5.90 15.36 -27.45
C ILE A 255 5.84 14.80 -26.04
N ASP A 256 4.83 15.21 -25.26
CA ASP A 256 4.70 14.74 -23.88
C ASP A 256 3.97 13.40 -23.82
N VAL A 257 2.83 13.29 -24.51
CA VAL A 257 1.95 12.12 -24.42
C VAL A 257 1.54 11.60 -25.80
N ALA A 258 1.68 10.30 -26.00
CA ALA A 258 1.10 9.60 -27.15
C ALA A 258 -0.14 8.80 -26.74
N VAL A 259 -1.29 9.07 -27.38
CA VAL A 259 -2.54 8.33 -27.21
C VAL A 259 -2.68 7.32 -28.34
N ILE A 260 -2.70 6.03 -28.00
CA ILE A 260 -2.55 4.93 -28.96
C ILE A 260 -3.85 4.11 -29.03
N ALA A 261 -4.48 4.14 -30.21
CA ALA A 261 -5.71 3.39 -30.53
C ALA A 261 -5.59 2.57 -31.83
N VAL A 262 -4.44 1.92 -32.04
CA VAL A 262 -4.18 1.00 -33.17
C VAL A 262 -4.37 -0.47 -32.76
N PRO A 263 -4.52 -1.45 -33.67
CA PRO A 263 -4.61 -2.87 -33.30
C PRO A 263 -3.44 -3.33 -32.42
N ALA A 264 -3.67 -4.23 -31.46
CA ALA A 264 -2.68 -4.65 -30.46
C ALA A 264 -1.32 -5.04 -31.06
N ALA A 265 -1.31 -5.78 -32.17
CA ALA A 265 -0.09 -6.20 -32.87
C ALA A 265 0.78 -5.04 -33.40
N ALA A 266 0.20 -3.85 -33.63
CA ALA A 266 0.92 -2.67 -34.09
C ALA A 266 1.44 -1.79 -32.94
N VAL A 267 0.90 -1.95 -31.73
CA VAL A 267 1.27 -1.13 -30.57
C VAL A 267 2.75 -1.21 -30.22
N PRO A 268 3.43 -2.39 -30.20
CA PRO A 268 4.86 -2.45 -29.89
C PRO A 268 5.73 -1.58 -30.79
N GLN A 269 5.41 -1.53 -32.09
CA GLN A 269 6.15 -0.68 -33.02
C GLN A 269 5.89 0.80 -32.76
N VAL A 270 4.62 1.20 -32.59
CA VAL A 270 4.27 2.60 -32.26
C VAL A 270 4.95 3.06 -30.97
N VAL A 271 4.99 2.21 -29.95
CA VAL A 271 5.66 2.51 -28.67
C VAL A 271 7.17 2.65 -28.88
N ARG A 272 7.79 1.84 -29.75
CA ARG A 272 9.20 2.00 -30.12
C ARG A 272 9.46 3.34 -30.83
N ASP A 273 8.63 3.70 -31.80
CA ASP A 273 8.76 4.98 -32.51
C ASP A 273 8.63 6.17 -31.54
N CYS A 274 7.69 6.09 -30.59
CA CYS A 274 7.53 7.06 -29.51
C CYS A 274 8.79 7.13 -28.62
N ALA A 275 9.36 5.98 -28.30
CA ALA A 275 10.55 5.87 -27.47
C ALA A 275 11.76 6.56 -28.14
N GLU A 276 11.99 6.28 -29.43
CA GLU A 276 13.06 6.87 -30.23
C GLU A 276 12.94 8.40 -30.30
N ARG A 277 11.70 8.91 -30.46
CA ARG A 277 11.40 10.35 -30.48
C ARG A 277 11.48 11.03 -29.11
N GLY A 278 11.57 10.27 -28.01
CA GLY A 278 11.66 10.77 -26.65
C GLY A 278 10.33 11.21 -26.03
N VAL A 279 9.23 10.57 -26.41
CA VAL A 279 7.92 10.77 -25.77
C VAL A 279 8.02 10.41 -24.28
N LYS A 280 7.36 11.16 -23.39
CA LYS A 280 7.45 10.93 -21.93
C LYS A 280 6.43 9.91 -21.42
N GLY A 281 5.24 9.87 -22.02
CA GLY A 281 4.16 8.97 -21.60
C GLY A 281 3.37 8.40 -22.77
N VAL A 282 2.90 7.17 -22.64
CA VAL A 282 2.03 6.50 -23.61
C VAL A 282 0.74 6.04 -22.94
N VAL A 283 -0.40 6.35 -23.57
CA VAL A 283 -1.74 5.93 -23.14
C VAL A 283 -2.28 4.95 -24.17
N VAL A 284 -2.23 3.65 -23.84
CA VAL A 284 -2.63 2.57 -24.74
C VAL A 284 -4.08 2.19 -24.47
N ILE A 285 -4.97 2.66 -25.35
CA ILE A 285 -6.41 2.41 -25.28
C ILE A 285 -6.76 1.00 -25.76
N SER A 286 -5.98 0.48 -26.70
CA SER A 286 -6.24 -0.80 -27.36
C SER A 286 -6.25 -2.00 -26.40
N SER A 287 -7.24 -2.86 -26.58
CA SER A 287 -7.32 -4.21 -26.00
C SER A 287 -6.69 -5.25 -26.93
N GLY A 288 -6.64 -6.51 -26.49
CA GLY A 288 -5.99 -7.64 -27.17
C GLY A 288 -4.64 -8.04 -26.55
N PHE A 289 -4.44 -7.74 -25.27
CA PHE A 289 -3.20 -7.99 -24.55
C PHE A 289 -3.38 -9.15 -23.55
N ALA A 290 -2.71 -9.07 -22.39
CA ALA A 290 -2.67 -10.11 -21.37
C ALA A 290 -4.05 -10.53 -20.84
N GLU A 291 -5.09 -9.72 -21.04
CA GLU A 291 -6.47 -10.03 -20.69
C GLU A 291 -7.14 -11.03 -21.64
N THR A 292 -6.54 -11.29 -22.80
CA THR A 292 -7.15 -12.14 -23.85
C THR A 292 -6.43 -13.45 -24.09
N SER A 293 -5.10 -13.49 -24.02
CA SER A 293 -4.29 -14.66 -24.38
C SER A 293 -2.83 -14.56 -23.91
N GLU A 294 -2.10 -15.68 -23.95
CA GLU A 294 -0.65 -15.71 -23.71
C GLU A 294 0.15 -14.88 -24.71
N GLU A 295 -0.26 -14.86 -25.99
CA GLU A 295 0.38 -14.02 -27.00
C GLU A 295 0.16 -12.53 -26.69
N GLY A 296 -1.05 -12.17 -26.27
CA GLY A 296 -1.33 -10.82 -25.77
C GLY A 296 -0.51 -10.46 -24.53
N ALA A 297 -0.20 -11.43 -23.66
CA ALA A 297 0.70 -11.22 -22.52
C ALA A 297 2.14 -10.91 -22.96
N ARG A 298 2.65 -11.60 -23.99
CA ARG A 298 3.95 -11.28 -24.59
C ARG A 298 4.01 -9.90 -25.21
N LEU A 299 2.94 -9.49 -25.92
CA LEU A 299 2.84 -8.12 -26.46
C LEU A 299 2.86 -7.08 -25.33
N GLN A 300 2.17 -7.34 -24.22
CA GLN A 300 2.14 -6.45 -23.06
C GLN A 300 3.53 -6.32 -22.44
N GLU A 301 4.22 -7.44 -22.24
CA GLU A 301 5.59 -7.46 -21.74
C GLU A 301 6.52 -6.67 -22.67
N GLN A 302 6.46 -6.89 -23.98
CA GLN A 302 7.28 -6.15 -24.95
C GLN A 302 7.06 -4.63 -24.89
N VAL A 303 5.80 -4.18 -24.80
CA VAL A 303 5.44 -2.77 -24.66
C VAL A 303 5.96 -2.20 -23.34
N LEU A 304 5.77 -2.94 -22.25
CA LEU A 304 6.21 -2.54 -20.92
C LEU A 304 7.74 -2.43 -20.82
N THR A 305 8.47 -3.44 -21.33
CA THR A 305 9.94 -3.44 -21.38
C THR A 305 10.45 -2.27 -22.20
N THR A 306 9.84 -1.99 -23.36
CA THR A 306 10.23 -0.85 -24.21
C THR A 306 10.00 0.48 -23.48
N ALA A 307 8.82 0.68 -22.90
CA ALA A 307 8.51 1.89 -22.15
C ALA A 307 9.50 2.13 -21.00
N ARG A 308 9.76 1.11 -20.18
CA ARG A 308 10.69 1.19 -19.03
C ARG A 308 12.14 1.44 -19.45
N THR A 309 12.62 0.75 -20.49
CA THR A 309 14.00 0.89 -21.00
C THR A 309 14.30 2.31 -21.50
N TRP A 310 13.28 2.99 -22.02
CA TRP A 310 13.42 4.29 -22.67
C TRP A 310 13.00 5.49 -21.82
N GLY A 311 12.60 5.28 -20.56
CA GLY A 311 12.24 6.40 -19.69
C GLY A 311 10.76 6.74 -19.66
N MET A 312 9.90 5.99 -20.37
CA MET A 312 8.49 6.32 -20.57
C MET A 312 7.59 5.74 -19.48
N ARG A 313 6.47 6.43 -19.22
CA ARG A 313 5.36 5.90 -18.41
C ARG A 313 4.29 5.30 -19.31
N LEU A 314 3.71 4.18 -18.89
CA LEU A 314 2.63 3.49 -19.60
C LEU A 314 1.32 3.53 -18.79
N ILE A 315 0.25 3.99 -19.42
CA ILE A 315 -1.13 3.84 -18.96
C ILE A 315 -1.83 2.84 -19.88
N GLY A 316 -2.44 1.80 -19.31
CA GLY A 316 -2.96 0.66 -20.04
C GLY A 316 -1.99 -0.53 -20.05
N PRO A 317 -2.06 -1.41 -21.08
CA PRO A 317 -3.02 -1.40 -22.19
C PRO A 317 -4.47 -1.66 -21.74
N ASN A 318 -5.41 -1.72 -22.68
CA ASN A 318 -6.84 -1.88 -22.40
C ASN A 318 -7.38 -0.77 -21.49
N SER A 319 -6.89 0.46 -21.69
CA SER A 319 -7.24 1.63 -20.89
C SER A 319 -8.49 2.33 -21.43
N PHE A 320 -9.32 2.87 -20.54
CA PHE A 320 -10.36 3.82 -20.93
C PHE A 320 -9.81 5.23 -21.21
N GLY A 321 -8.57 5.51 -20.81
CA GLY A 321 -7.85 6.77 -21.03
C GLY A 321 -7.75 7.67 -19.79
N VAL A 322 -7.42 8.93 -20.02
CA VAL A 322 -7.15 9.94 -18.98
C VAL A 322 -7.91 11.24 -19.20
N LEU A 323 -8.25 11.92 -18.11
CA LEU A 323 -8.91 13.22 -18.08
C LEU A 323 -8.21 14.16 -17.11
N ASN A 324 -8.12 15.44 -17.46
CA ASN A 324 -7.78 16.53 -16.55
C ASN A 324 -8.72 17.70 -16.84
N SER A 325 -9.50 18.11 -15.86
CA SER A 325 -10.50 19.18 -15.97
C SER A 325 -9.97 20.54 -15.50
N ASP A 326 -8.67 20.67 -15.23
CA ASP A 326 -8.05 21.97 -15.02
C ASP A 326 -8.30 22.85 -16.26
N PRO A 327 -8.92 24.04 -16.14
CA PRO A 327 -9.23 24.91 -17.27
C PRO A 327 -8.00 25.35 -18.08
N GLU A 328 -6.80 25.29 -17.49
CA GLU A 328 -5.54 25.58 -18.20
C GLU A 328 -5.08 24.40 -19.06
N VAL A 329 -5.68 23.22 -18.91
CA VAL A 329 -5.32 21.98 -19.61
C VAL A 329 -6.46 21.47 -20.50
N ASP A 330 -7.66 21.29 -19.95
CA ASP A 330 -8.86 20.77 -20.63
C ASP A 330 -8.60 19.45 -21.41
N LEU A 331 -7.94 18.47 -20.76
CA LEU A 331 -7.55 17.20 -21.39
C LEU A 331 -8.67 16.17 -21.31
N ASN A 332 -9.20 15.74 -22.46
CA ASN A 332 -10.04 14.53 -22.58
C ASN A 332 -9.42 13.52 -23.55
N ALA A 333 -8.38 12.80 -23.09
CA ALA A 333 -7.75 11.69 -23.81
C ALA A 333 -8.38 10.35 -23.39
N SER A 334 -9.70 10.25 -23.45
CA SER A 334 -10.45 9.08 -22.97
C SER A 334 -11.62 8.70 -23.88
N LEU A 335 -12.21 7.54 -23.60
CA LEU A 335 -13.44 7.08 -24.23
C LEU A 335 -14.71 7.75 -23.67
N SER A 336 -14.59 8.68 -22.71
CA SER A 336 -15.71 9.44 -22.17
C SER A 336 -16.26 10.43 -23.20
N PRO A 337 -17.59 10.45 -23.45
CA PRO A 337 -18.19 11.38 -24.41
C PRO A 337 -18.24 12.84 -23.91
N PHE A 338 -17.84 13.11 -22.68
CA PHE A 338 -17.76 14.44 -22.10
C PHE A 338 -16.54 14.59 -21.19
N LEU A 339 -16.02 15.81 -21.09
CA LEU A 339 -15.11 16.21 -20.01
C LEU A 339 -15.97 16.55 -18.78
N PRO A 340 -15.71 15.96 -17.60
CA PRO A 340 -16.43 16.30 -16.37
C PRO A 340 -16.24 17.76 -15.98
N ASP A 341 -17.20 18.30 -15.20
CA ASP A 341 -17.03 19.62 -14.61
C ASP A 341 -15.81 19.65 -13.69
N PRO A 342 -15.06 20.77 -13.63
CA PRO A 342 -13.93 20.91 -12.72
C PRO A 342 -14.37 20.76 -11.25
N GLY A 343 -13.59 20.01 -10.48
CA GLY A 343 -13.78 19.89 -9.03
C GLY A 343 -12.58 19.30 -8.32
N HIS A 344 -12.84 18.71 -7.15
CA HIS A 344 -11.78 18.33 -6.21
C HIS A 344 -11.63 16.82 -5.99
N VAL A 345 -12.32 16.01 -6.79
CA VAL A 345 -12.30 14.55 -6.66
C VAL A 345 -11.37 13.95 -7.70
N GLY A 346 -10.28 13.32 -7.25
CA GLY A 346 -9.40 12.53 -8.08
C GLY A 346 -9.89 11.08 -8.17
N VAL A 347 -9.97 10.53 -9.38
CA VAL A 347 -10.55 9.20 -9.62
C VAL A 347 -9.58 8.28 -10.36
N PHE A 348 -9.35 7.08 -9.83
CA PHE A 348 -8.56 6.04 -10.47
C PHE A 348 -9.40 4.78 -10.64
N SER A 349 -9.33 4.15 -11.82
CA SER A 349 -10.02 2.89 -12.09
C SER A 349 -9.17 1.90 -12.85
N GLN A 350 -9.18 0.64 -12.42
CA GLN A 350 -8.62 -0.48 -13.19
C GLN A 350 -9.62 -1.04 -14.22
N SER A 351 -10.89 -0.66 -14.16
CA SER A 351 -11.94 -1.10 -15.09
C SER A 351 -12.48 0.06 -15.93
N GLY A 352 -12.53 -0.11 -17.25
CA GLY A 352 -13.08 0.89 -18.16
C GLY A 352 -14.60 1.04 -18.05
N ALA A 353 -15.33 -0.07 -17.93
CA ALA A 353 -16.79 -0.06 -17.77
C ALA A 353 -17.19 0.62 -16.45
N LEU A 354 -16.52 0.29 -15.35
CA LEU A 354 -16.76 0.97 -14.08
C LEU A 354 -16.26 2.41 -14.08
N GLY A 355 -15.18 2.72 -14.78
CA GLY A 355 -14.74 4.10 -15.00
C GLY A 355 -15.84 4.96 -15.64
N THR A 356 -16.52 4.42 -16.66
CA THR A 356 -17.70 5.07 -17.28
C THR A 356 -18.82 5.28 -16.26
N ALA A 357 -19.17 4.24 -15.49
CA ALA A 357 -20.20 4.33 -14.46
C ALA A 357 -19.84 5.37 -13.37
N MET A 358 -18.56 5.45 -12.99
CA MET A 358 -18.06 6.41 -12.02
C MET A 358 -18.17 7.84 -12.53
N LEU A 359 -17.80 8.12 -13.78
CA LEU A 359 -17.93 9.46 -14.36
C LEU A 359 -19.40 9.87 -14.53
N ALA A 360 -20.27 8.94 -14.94
CA ALA A 360 -21.70 9.17 -15.02
C ALA A 360 -22.31 9.47 -13.64
N ALA A 361 -21.95 8.70 -12.62
CA ALA A 361 -22.42 8.89 -11.25
C ALA A 361 -21.95 10.22 -10.63
N ALA A 362 -20.72 10.66 -10.92
CA ALA A 362 -20.23 11.98 -10.52
C ALA A 362 -21.08 13.09 -11.13
N ARG A 363 -21.31 13.02 -12.45
CA ARG A 363 -22.11 14.00 -13.19
C ARG A 363 -23.55 14.07 -12.69
N GLU A 364 -24.19 12.92 -12.45
CA GLU A 364 -25.55 12.84 -11.89
C GLU A 364 -25.67 13.57 -10.54
N ARG A 365 -24.59 13.60 -9.76
CA ARG A 365 -24.54 14.24 -8.42
C ARG A 365 -23.94 15.64 -8.44
N GLY A 366 -23.59 16.19 -9.61
CA GLY A 366 -22.92 17.50 -9.73
C GLY A 366 -21.53 17.54 -9.07
N ILE A 367 -20.88 16.38 -8.93
CA ILE A 367 -19.54 16.27 -8.34
C ILE A 367 -18.52 16.51 -9.44
N GLY A 368 -17.72 17.56 -9.27
CA GLY A 368 -16.63 17.85 -10.19
C GLY A 368 -15.44 16.93 -9.95
N ILE A 369 -14.80 16.51 -11.03
CA ILE A 369 -13.60 15.69 -11.01
C ILE A 369 -12.40 16.64 -11.13
N SER A 370 -11.25 16.32 -10.53
CA SER A 370 -9.99 17.03 -10.81
C SER A 370 -9.25 16.34 -11.95
N THR A 371 -8.99 15.05 -11.76
CA THR A 371 -8.31 14.17 -12.72
C THR A 371 -8.91 12.78 -12.65
N PHE A 372 -9.00 12.11 -13.80
CA PHE A 372 -9.44 10.73 -13.90
C PHE A 372 -8.42 9.92 -14.70
N VAL A 373 -8.05 8.75 -14.19
CA VAL A 373 -7.13 7.83 -14.86
C VAL A 373 -7.70 6.42 -14.84
N SER A 374 -7.80 5.81 -16.03
CA SER A 374 -8.08 4.40 -16.16
C SER A 374 -6.81 3.63 -16.52
N ALA A 375 -6.35 2.74 -15.64
CA ALA A 375 -5.10 1.99 -15.88
C ALA A 375 -5.28 0.75 -16.76
N GLY A 376 -6.53 0.32 -17.02
CA GLY A 376 -6.79 -0.97 -17.69
C GLY A 376 -6.05 -2.10 -16.97
N ASN A 377 -5.26 -2.86 -17.73
CA ASN A 377 -4.46 -3.99 -17.23
C ASN A 377 -3.41 -3.60 -16.16
N ARG A 378 -3.17 -2.30 -15.95
CA ARG A 378 -2.23 -1.77 -14.94
C ARG A 378 -0.83 -2.39 -15.08
N ALA A 379 -0.30 -2.39 -16.31
CA ALA A 379 1.03 -2.93 -16.59
C ALA A 379 2.16 -2.08 -15.98
N ASP A 380 1.94 -0.76 -15.83
CA ASP A 380 2.93 0.16 -15.27
C ASP A 380 2.33 1.13 -14.24
N LEU A 381 1.57 2.15 -14.67
CA LEU A 381 0.97 3.11 -13.72
C LEU A 381 -0.08 2.45 -12.83
N SER A 382 0.01 2.71 -11.53
CA SER A 382 -0.85 2.11 -10.50
C SER A 382 -1.56 3.17 -9.64
N GLY A 383 -2.49 2.70 -8.79
CA GLY A 383 -3.14 3.56 -7.79
C GLY A 383 -2.16 4.15 -6.78
N ASN A 384 -1.00 3.51 -6.56
CA ASN A 384 0.05 4.06 -5.69
C ASN A 384 0.63 5.34 -6.29
N ASP A 385 0.94 5.33 -7.59
CA ASP A 385 1.47 6.50 -8.31
C ASP A 385 0.47 7.67 -8.26
N MET A 386 -0.82 7.38 -8.48
CA MET A 386 -1.88 8.39 -8.41
C MET A 386 -2.04 8.98 -7.02
N MET A 387 -1.99 8.17 -5.96
CA MET A 387 -2.03 8.68 -4.59
C MET A 387 -0.82 9.57 -4.27
N GLN A 388 0.38 9.24 -4.80
CA GLN A 388 1.56 10.10 -4.63
C GLN A 388 1.35 11.44 -5.34
N TYR A 389 0.84 11.45 -6.57
CA TYR A 389 0.50 12.68 -7.28
C TYR A 389 -0.55 13.51 -6.53
N TRP A 390 -1.65 12.89 -6.10
CA TRP A 390 -2.73 13.58 -5.42
C TRP A 390 -2.40 14.06 -4.01
N GLU A 391 -1.35 13.55 -3.38
CA GLU A 391 -0.91 14.06 -2.09
C GLU A 391 -0.50 15.54 -2.20
N GLU A 392 0.31 15.88 -3.20
CA GLU A 392 0.84 17.23 -3.43
C GLU A 392 -0.06 18.09 -4.33
N ASP A 393 -0.97 17.49 -5.11
CA ASP A 393 -1.87 18.24 -5.99
C ASP A 393 -2.87 19.10 -5.19
N PRO A 394 -2.83 20.45 -5.28
CA PRO A 394 -3.75 21.31 -4.55
C PRO A 394 -5.17 21.27 -5.10
N ALA A 395 -5.38 20.83 -6.35
CA ALA A 395 -6.71 20.74 -6.93
C ALA A 395 -7.52 19.57 -6.34
N THR A 396 -6.86 18.48 -5.94
CA THR A 396 -7.50 17.26 -5.44
C THR A 396 -7.57 17.23 -3.92
N ASN A 397 -8.80 17.16 -3.39
CA ASN A 397 -9.08 17.04 -1.96
C ASN A 397 -9.62 15.67 -1.55
N VAL A 398 -10.23 14.92 -2.49
CA VAL A 398 -10.81 13.60 -2.24
C VAL A 398 -10.24 12.59 -3.22
N VAL A 399 -9.76 11.45 -2.73
CA VAL A 399 -9.16 10.39 -3.55
C VAL A 399 -10.12 9.22 -3.65
N CYS A 400 -10.51 8.85 -4.86
CA CYS A 400 -11.41 7.74 -5.16
C CYS A 400 -10.68 6.68 -5.99
N LEU A 401 -10.58 5.46 -5.48
CA LEU A 401 -9.89 4.34 -6.15
C LEU A 401 -10.85 3.18 -6.38
N TYR A 402 -10.89 2.66 -7.61
CA TYR A 402 -11.41 1.33 -7.91
C TYR A 402 -10.24 0.38 -8.21
N LEU A 403 -10.06 -0.62 -7.34
CA LEU A 403 -8.92 -1.54 -7.36
C LEU A 403 -9.40 -2.98 -7.50
N GLU A 404 -9.06 -3.62 -8.61
CA GLU A 404 -9.22 -5.07 -8.79
C GLU A 404 -8.03 -5.84 -8.21
N SER A 405 -6.86 -5.20 -8.21
CA SER A 405 -5.59 -5.70 -7.68
C SER A 405 -4.77 -4.57 -7.04
N ILE A 406 -3.85 -4.94 -6.15
CA ILE A 406 -2.87 -4.03 -5.56
C ILE A 406 -1.48 -4.62 -5.85
N GLY A 407 -0.65 -3.91 -6.62
CA GLY A 407 0.66 -4.42 -7.03
C GLY A 407 1.65 -4.56 -5.87
N ASN A 408 1.82 -3.50 -5.08
CA ASN A 408 2.60 -3.53 -3.84
C ASN A 408 1.72 -3.00 -2.68
N PRO A 409 1.11 -3.90 -1.89
CA PRO A 409 0.24 -3.54 -0.77
C PRO A 409 0.93 -2.86 0.42
N ARG A 410 2.22 -3.14 0.67
CA ARG A 410 2.98 -2.45 1.72
C ARG A 410 3.21 -0.99 1.35
N LYS A 411 3.69 -0.74 0.12
CA LYS A 411 3.78 0.60 -0.46
C LYS A 411 2.42 1.27 -0.49
N PHE A 412 1.36 0.56 -0.89
CA PHE A 412 -0.02 1.07 -0.84
C PHE A 412 -0.38 1.53 0.57
N SER A 413 -0.21 0.68 1.59
CA SER A 413 -0.56 0.96 2.99
C SER A 413 0.24 2.15 3.53
N ARG A 414 1.54 2.23 3.24
CA ARG A 414 2.41 3.35 3.61
C ARG A 414 1.97 4.66 2.97
N ILE A 415 1.70 4.68 1.66
CA ILE A 415 1.25 5.87 0.94
C ILE A 415 -0.14 6.27 1.43
N ALA A 416 -1.08 5.32 1.53
CA ALA A 416 -2.43 5.55 1.99
C ALA A 416 -2.44 6.18 3.38
N ARG A 417 -1.69 5.65 4.36
CA ARG A 417 -1.53 6.25 5.71
C ARG A 417 -1.07 7.69 5.68
N ARG A 418 -0.21 8.05 4.73
CA ARG A 418 0.32 9.41 4.60
C ARG A 418 -0.70 10.34 3.96
N VAL A 419 -1.36 9.90 2.88
CA VAL A 419 -2.41 10.64 2.19
C VAL A 419 -3.61 10.87 3.10
N THR A 420 -4.07 9.83 3.83
CA THR A 420 -5.25 9.89 4.73
C THR A 420 -5.06 10.80 5.94
N ARG A 421 -3.83 11.23 6.26
CA ARG A 421 -3.62 12.30 7.25
C ARG A 421 -4.13 13.66 6.76
N ASN A 422 -4.16 13.86 5.45
CA ASN A 422 -4.53 15.15 4.85
C ASN A 422 -5.84 15.05 4.06
N LYS A 423 -5.97 14.04 3.20
CA LYS A 423 -7.02 13.88 2.19
C LYS A 423 -7.72 12.52 2.35
N PRO A 424 -9.06 12.45 2.41
CA PRO A 424 -9.79 11.18 2.48
C PRO A 424 -9.53 10.30 1.26
N VAL A 425 -9.26 9.02 1.50
CA VAL A 425 -9.07 7.98 0.48
C VAL A 425 -10.23 6.99 0.56
N ILE A 426 -11.01 6.89 -0.53
CA ILE A 426 -12.18 6.03 -0.65
C ILE A 426 -11.85 4.93 -1.66
N VAL A 427 -11.95 3.67 -1.24
CA VAL A 427 -11.63 2.51 -2.08
C VAL A 427 -12.86 1.64 -2.29
N ILE A 428 -13.15 1.35 -3.57
CA ILE A 428 -13.91 0.18 -3.98
C ILE A 428 -12.90 -0.89 -4.41
N LYS A 429 -13.11 -2.11 -3.93
CA LYS A 429 -12.34 -3.30 -4.30
C LYS A 429 -13.34 -4.44 -4.50
N SER A 430 -13.03 -5.40 -5.36
CA SER A 430 -13.82 -6.62 -5.47
C SER A 430 -13.59 -7.52 -4.25
N ASP A 431 -14.53 -8.41 -3.94
CA ASP A 431 -14.27 -9.45 -2.93
C ASP A 431 -13.20 -10.45 -3.41
N LEU A 432 -12.97 -10.51 -4.74
CA LEU A 432 -11.91 -11.28 -5.38
C LEU A 432 -10.53 -10.59 -5.30
N THR A 433 -10.47 -9.30 -4.97
CA THR A 433 -9.20 -8.55 -4.97
C THR A 433 -8.24 -9.13 -3.95
N GLY A 434 -7.14 -9.65 -4.48
CA GLY A 434 -6.11 -10.34 -3.70
C GLY A 434 -6.38 -11.81 -3.49
N GLY A 435 -7.58 -12.35 -3.73
CA GLY A 435 -7.85 -13.79 -3.75
C GLY A 435 -7.70 -14.41 -5.14
N GLU A 436 -7.96 -13.63 -6.19
CA GLU A 436 -7.87 -14.05 -7.59
C GLU A 436 -7.13 -12.99 -8.42
N LEU A 437 -6.62 -13.43 -9.59
CA LEU A 437 -5.95 -12.56 -10.55
C LEU A 437 -6.95 -12.00 -11.56
N PRO A 438 -7.13 -10.67 -11.63
CA PRO A 438 -7.88 -10.06 -12.72
C PRO A 438 -7.19 -10.35 -14.07
N PRO A 439 -7.95 -10.56 -15.16
CA PRO A 439 -7.38 -10.76 -16.49
C PRO A 439 -6.39 -9.65 -16.86
N GLY A 440 -5.19 -10.05 -17.30
CA GLY A 440 -4.13 -9.14 -17.75
C GLY A 440 -3.29 -8.47 -16.65
N HIS A 441 -3.63 -8.69 -15.38
CA HIS A 441 -2.88 -8.16 -14.25
C HIS A 441 -1.79 -9.14 -13.78
N ALA A 442 -0.56 -8.66 -13.62
CA ALA A 442 0.53 -9.42 -13.01
C ALA A 442 0.67 -9.01 -11.53
N VAL A 443 0.03 -9.75 -10.62
CA VAL A 443 0.20 -9.62 -9.15
C VAL A 443 0.28 -10.99 -8.48
N ARG A 444 0.59 -11.01 -7.19
CA ARG A 444 0.45 -12.21 -6.35
C ARG A 444 -0.95 -12.26 -5.74
N VAL A 445 -1.35 -13.45 -5.28
CA VAL A 445 -2.57 -13.63 -4.50
C VAL A 445 -2.23 -13.87 -3.03
N SER A 446 -3.06 -13.30 -2.16
CA SER A 446 -3.05 -13.48 -0.72
C SER A 446 -3.44 -14.90 -0.36
N SER A 447 -2.83 -15.41 0.71
CA SER A 447 -3.22 -16.65 1.37
C SER A 447 -4.21 -16.45 2.51
N LEU A 448 -4.51 -15.19 2.86
CA LEU A 448 -5.45 -14.79 3.90
C LEU A 448 -6.86 -14.55 3.36
N SER A 449 -7.84 -14.51 4.27
CA SER A 449 -9.25 -14.22 3.96
C SER A 449 -9.44 -12.84 3.32
N ALA A 450 -10.55 -12.65 2.60
CA ALA A 450 -10.88 -11.36 2.00
C ALA A 450 -11.05 -10.24 3.05
N SER A 451 -11.43 -10.59 4.29
CA SER A 451 -11.58 -9.66 5.41
C SER A 451 -10.24 -9.08 5.87
N ALA A 452 -9.14 -9.84 5.74
CA ALA A 452 -7.81 -9.36 6.10
C ALA A 452 -7.42 -8.12 5.28
N MET A 453 -7.72 -8.10 3.98
CA MET A 453 -7.47 -6.94 3.13
C MET A 453 -8.27 -5.71 3.59
N ASP A 454 -9.54 -5.88 3.97
CA ASP A 454 -10.36 -4.78 4.51
C ASP A 454 -9.76 -4.21 5.80
N GLN A 455 -9.23 -5.08 6.66
CA GLN A 455 -8.56 -4.66 7.89
C GLN A 455 -7.24 -3.91 7.62
N VAL A 456 -6.47 -4.32 6.60
CA VAL A 456 -5.26 -3.60 6.17
C VAL A 456 -5.61 -2.20 5.63
N LEU A 457 -6.68 -2.09 4.83
CA LEU A 457 -7.17 -0.79 4.34
C LEU A 457 -7.62 0.10 5.51
N ALA A 458 -8.38 -0.46 6.45
CA ALA A 458 -8.86 0.27 7.63
C ALA A 458 -7.71 0.75 8.53
N GLN A 459 -6.66 -0.07 8.73
CA GLN A 459 -5.44 0.33 9.45
C GLN A 459 -4.79 1.56 8.78
N ALA A 460 -4.86 1.66 7.45
CA ALA A 460 -4.32 2.78 6.71
C ALA A 460 -5.22 4.04 6.66
N GLY A 461 -6.37 4.02 7.35
CA GLY A 461 -7.35 5.12 7.33
C GLY A 461 -8.17 5.19 6.04
N VAL A 462 -8.10 4.16 5.18
CA VAL A 462 -8.87 4.09 3.95
C VAL A 462 -10.33 3.79 4.25
N ILE A 463 -11.23 4.55 3.62
CA ILE A 463 -12.67 4.38 3.72
C ILE A 463 -13.12 3.36 2.67
N ARG A 464 -13.76 2.29 3.12
CA ARG A 464 -14.26 1.22 2.27
C ARG A 464 -15.65 1.55 1.71
N ALA A 465 -15.79 1.54 0.39
CA ALA A 465 -17.09 1.59 -0.29
C ALA A 465 -17.36 0.27 -1.03
N ARG A 466 -18.61 -0.21 -0.99
CA ARG A 466 -19.02 -1.46 -1.67
C ARG A 466 -19.58 -1.23 -3.07
N SER A 467 -19.88 0.01 -3.43
CA SER A 467 -20.43 0.37 -4.73
C SER A 467 -20.02 1.77 -5.17
N VAL A 468 -20.18 2.07 -6.45
CA VAL A 468 -19.98 3.41 -7.02
C VAL A 468 -20.89 4.43 -6.34
N SER A 469 -22.15 4.07 -6.06
CA SER A 469 -23.07 4.94 -5.32
C SER A 469 -22.53 5.28 -3.94
N GLN A 470 -22.10 4.29 -3.16
CA GLN A 470 -21.52 4.52 -1.83
C GLN A 470 -20.27 5.39 -1.86
N MET A 471 -19.39 5.20 -2.85
CA MET A 471 -18.20 6.03 -3.01
C MET A 471 -18.57 7.49 -3.17
N TYR A 472 -19.54 7.81 -4.04
CA TYR A 472 -19.97 9.19 -4.24
C TYR A 472 -20.90 9.71 -3.14
N ASP A 473 -21.61 8.85 -2.42
CA ASP A 473 -22.34 9.25 -1.22
C ASP A 473 -21.38 9.83 -0.16
N ILE A 474 -20.21 9.20 0.02
CA ILE A 474 -19.15 9.71 0.90
C ILE A 474 -18.44 10.93 0.29
N ALA A 475 -18.05 10.84 -0.98
CA ALA A 475 -17.27 11.89 -1.65
C ALA A 475 -17.99 13.24 -1.62
N GLN A 476 -19.32 13.26 -1.73
CA GLN A 476 -20.13 14.47 -1.60
C GLN A 476 -19.94 15.18 -0.25
N VAL A 477 -19.91 14.44 0.86
CA VAL A 477 -19.68 15.05 2.18
C VAL A 477 -18.33 15.75 2.21
N PHE A 478 -17.28 15.10 1.71
CA PHE A 478 -15.94 15.67 1.72
C PHE A 478 -15.74 16.81 0.71
N ASP A 479 -16.45 16.78 -0.42
CA ASP A 479 -16.38 17.83 -1.44
C ASP A 479 -17.12 19.11 -1.02
N THR A 480 -18.19 19.00 -0.21
CA THR A 480 -19.08 20.13 0.05
C THR A 480 -19.24 20.56 1.50
N GLN A 481 -18.80 19.76 2.47
CA GLN A 481 -19.00 20.01 3.89
C GLN A 481 -17.69 20.05 4.69
N PRO A 482 -17.65 20.84 5.79
CA PRO A 482 -16.56 20.73 6.75
C PRO A 482 -16.55 19.35 7.40
N LEU A 483 -15.38 18.93 7.93
CA LEU A 483 -15.26 17.65 8.63
C LEU A 483 -16.09 17.64 9.93
N PRO A 484 -16.82 16.55 10.23
CA PRO A 484 -17.60 16.43 11.45
C PRO A 484 -16.81 16.72 12.73
N GLY A 485 -17.41 17.48 13.64
CA GLY A 485 -16.82 17.78 14.95
C GLY A 485 -16.75 16.58 15.91
N GLY A 486 -17.52 15.51 15.63
CA GLY A 486 -17.54 14.27 16.41
C GLY A 486 -18.85 13.49 16.22
N LYS A 487 -19.09 12.47 17.05
CA LYS A 487 -20.15 11.47 16.84
C LYS A 487 -21.59 11.90 17.18
N ARG A 488 -21.87 13.17 17.44
CA ARG A 488 -23.19 13.62 17.94
C ARG A 488 -23.97 14.33 16.85
N VAL A 489 -25.15 13.80 16.52
CA VAL A 489 -25.98 14.22 15.40
C VAL A 489 -27.26 14.89 15.90
N GLY A 490 -27.61 16.03 15.32
CA GLY A 490 -28.93 16.65 15.42
C GLY A 490 -29.80 16.25 14.23
N ILE A 491 -31.09 16.06 14.46
CA ILE A 491 -32.06 15.70 13.41
C ILE A 491 -33.12 16.78 13.36
N VAL A 492 -33.36 17.34 12.18
CA VAL A 492 -34.42 18.33 11.94
C VAL A 492 -35.19 17.92 10.68
N GLY A 493 -36.50 17.79 10.76
CA GLY A 493 -37.31 17.51 9.59
C GLY A 493 -38.78 17.82 9.77
N ASN A 494 -39.54 17.64 8.69
CA ASN A 494 -41.00 17.83 8.67
C ASN A 494 -41.77 16.50 8.51
N SER A 495 -41.11 15.37 8.76
CA SER A 495 -41.70 14.03 8.68
C SER A 495 -41.27 13.17 9.88
N ALA A 496 -42.24 12.80 10.71
CA ALA A 496 -41.99 12.02 11.92
C ALA A 496 -41.48 10.60 11.61
N ALA A 497 -42.01 9.98 10.54
CA ALA A 497 -41.61 8.64 10.13
C ALA A 497 -40.14 8.62 9.66
N LEU A 498 -39.74 9.56 8.81
CA LEU A 498 -38.36 9.65 8.33
C LEU A 498 -37.39 10.09 9.44
N SER A 499 -37.82 10.96 10.36
CA SER A 499 -37.00 11.35 11.52
C SER A 499 -36.70 10.17 12.42
N THR A 500 -37.67 9.27 12.62
CA THR A 500 -37.50 8.01 13.36
C THR A 500 -36.52 7.08 12.65
N LEU A 501 -36.63 6.98 11.32
CA LEU A 501 -35.70 6.18 10.51
C LEU A 501 -34.26 6.71 10.60
N VAL A 502 -34.06 8.03 10.49
CA VAL A 502 -32.74 8.65 10.69
C VAL A 502 -32.21 8.35 12.09
N GLU A 503 -33.02 8.44 13.14
CA GLU A 503 -32.60 8.07 14.49
C GLU A 503 -32.10 6.61 14.57
N GLN A 504 -32.83 5.67 13.95
CA GLN A 504 -32.43 4.26 13.90
C GLN A 504 -31.11 4.09 13.16
N CYS A 505 -30.94 4.72 12.00
CA CYS A 505 -29.70 4.70 11.23
C CYS A 505 -28.53 5.28 12.03
N VAL A 506 -28.74 6.41 12.73
CA VAL A 506 -27.71 7.07 13.56
C VAL A 506 -27.21 6.09 14.62
N ARG A 507 -28.11 5.38 15.29
CA ARG A 507 -27.75 4.37 16.30
C ARG A 507 -27.07 3.16 15.69
N ALA A 508 -27.57 2.66 14.55
CA ALA A 508 -27.01 1.48 13.87
C ALA A 508 -25.57 1.71 13.39
N GLU A 509 -25.27 2.92 12.95
CA GLU A 509 -23.93 3.34 12.50
C GLU A 509 -22.99 3.76 13.64
N GLY A 510 -23.40 3.57 14.91
CA GLY A 510 -22.57 3.88 16.08
C GLY A 510 -22.39 5.39 16.35
N LEU A 511 -23.20 6.24 15.71
CA LEU A 511 -23.35 7.65 16.04
C LEU A 511 -24.30 7.82 17.24
N LYS A 512 -24.35 9.02 17.81
CA LYS A 512 -25.16 9.36 18.99
C LYS A 512 -26.06 10.55 18.67
N LEU A 513 -27.26 10.60 19.25
CA LEU A 513 -28.07 11.81 19.22
C LEU A 513 -27.46 12.89 20.12
N GLY A 514 -27.30 14.10 19.58
CA GLY A 514 -26.86 15.27 20.35
C GLY A 514 -28.01 16.01 21.04
N THR A 515 -29.24 15.80 20.56
CA THR A 515 -30.49 16.37 21.06
C THR A 515 -31.66 15.45 20.68
N ALA A 516 -32.84 15.66 21.26
CA ALA A 516 -34.06 15.02 20.79
C ALA A 516 -34.33 15.41 19.31
N PRO A 517 -34.75 14.48 18.44
CA PRO A 517 -35.10 14.80 17.06
C PRO A 517 -36.22 15.84 17.00
N VAL A 518 -36.05 16.85 16.13
CA VAL A 518 -37.08 17.86 15.88
C VAL A 518 -37.86 17.45 14.64
N SER A 519 -39.11 17.03 14.84
CA SER A 519 -40.04 16.71 13.74
C SER A 519 -41.21 17.68 13.75
N MET A 520 -41.29 18.51 12.72
CA MET A 520 -42.37 19.46 12.48
C MET A 520 -43.50 18.86 11.64
N HIS A 521 -44.63 19.56 11.58
CA HIS A 521 -45.71 19.22 10.65
C HIS A 521 -45.25 19.42 9.20
N PRO A 522 -45.70 18.62 8.20
CA PRO A 522 -45.33 18.80 6.80
C PRO A 522 -45.59 20.19 6.22
N GLU A 523 -46.56 20.91 6.77
CA GLU A 523 -46.93 22.29 6.39
C GLU A 523 -46.32 23.36 7.30
N ALA A 524 -45.30 23.03 8.10
CA ALA A 524 -44.57 24.03 8.88
C ALA A 524 -43.99 25.10 7.96
N THR A 525 -44.07 26.36 8.39
CA THR A 525 -43.58 27.48 7.59
C THR A 525 -42.06 27.47 7.50
N VAL A 526 -41.51 28.19 6.52
CA VAL A 526 -40.04 28.33 6.38
C VAL A 526 -39.44 28.98 7.63
N ASP A 527 -40.11 29.98 8.21
CA ASP A 527 -39.66 30.68 9.42
C ASP A 527 -39.62 29.76 10.64
N ASP A 528 -40.65 28.90 10.81
CA ASP A 528 -40.68 27.90 11.89
C ASP A 528 -39.52 26.91 11.74
N PHE A 529 -39.28 26.44 10.51
CA PHE A 529 -38.21 25.50 10.21
C PHE A 529 -36.83 26.11 10.46
N GLU A 530 -36.62 27.35 10.03
CA GLU A 530 -35.38 28.08 10.24
C GLU A 530 -35.08 28.32 11.73
N ALA A 531 -36.11 28.68 12.53
CA ALA A 531 -35.96 28.85 13.97
C ALA A 531 -35.48 27.56 14.65
N GLN A 532 -36.05 26.41 14.28
CA GLN A 532 -35.64 25.11 14.80
C GLN A 532 -34.22 24.72 14.36
N LEU A 533 -33.88 24.94 13.09
CA LEU A 533 -32.52 24.71 12.58
C LEU A 533 -31.49 25.52 13.38
N ARG A 534 -31.73 26.83 13.57
CA ARG A 534 -30.81 27.71 14.34
C ARG A 534 -30.63 27.21 15.76
N GLN A 535 -31.67 26.73 16.43
CA GLN A 535 -31.57 26.17 17.78
C GLN A 535 -30.70 24.89 17.81
N VAL A 536 -30.88 23.98 16.85
CA VAL A 536 -30.08 22.76 16.75
C VAL A 536 -28.62 23.06 16.40
N TYR A 537 -28.38 24.01 15.49
CA TYR A 537 -27.03 24.49 15.18
C TYR A 537 -26.36 25.20 16.36
N ALA A 538 -27.09 25.94 17.19
CA ALA A 538 -26.53 26.59 18.38
C ALA A 538 -26.15 25.62 19.51
N ASN A 539 -26.67 24.39 19.50
CA ASN A 539 -26.41 23.42 20.57
C ASN A 539 -24.96 22.88 20.52
N PRO A 540 -24.13 23.06 21.57
CA PRO A 540 -22.74 22.60 21.59
C PRO A 540 -22.61 21.07 21.64
N HIS A 541 -23.68 20.34 21.98
CA HIS A 541 -23.71 18.88 21.95
C HIS A 541 -24.02 18.31 20.55
N VAL A 542 -24.30 19.14 19.55
CA VAL A 542 -24.52 18.71 18.16
C VAL A 542 -23.27 19.02 17.34
N HIS A 543 -22.70 18.04 16.64
CA HIS A 543 -21.53 18.21 15.78
C HIS A 543 -21.88 18.20 14.29
N SER A 544 -22.92 17.45 13.92
CA SER A 544 -23.43 17.34 12.56
C SER A 544 -24.96 17.36 12.58
N VAL A 545 -25.58 17.78 11.48
CA VAL A 545 -27.04 17.85 11.36
C VAL A 545 -27.51 17.05 10.15
N VAL A 546 -28.56 16.25 10.34
CA VAL A 546 -29.30 15.59 9.27
C VAL A 546 -30.63 16.30 9.11
N VAL A 547 -30.87 16.84 7.90
CA VAL A 547 -32.08 17.57 7.56
C VAL A 547 -32.99 16.70 6.69
N ILE A 548 -34.28 16.64 6.98
CA ILE A 548 -35.24 15.82 6.22
C ILE A 548 -36.40 16.68 5.75
N ILE A 549 -36.61 16.73 4.43
CA ILE A 549 -37.70 17.49 3.84
C ILE A 549 -38.54 16.60 2.93
N THR A 550 -39.82 16.48 3.28
CA THR A 550 -40.88 16.04 2.37
C THR A 550 -41.60 17.27 1.81
N PRO A 551 -41.55 17.53 0.48
CA PRO A 551 -42.24 18.65 -0.14
C PRO A 551 -43.74 18.67 0.20
N SER A 552 -44.29 19.87 0.38
CA SER A 552 -45.73 20.10 0.58
C SER A 552 -46.22 21.14 -0.43
N PRO A 553 -47.44 21.00 -0.99
CA PRO A 553 -48.01 22.03 -1.87
C PRO A 553 -48.12 23.42 -1.23
N SER A 554 -48.25 23.46 0.09
CA SER A 554 -48.48 24.69 0.87
C SER A 554 -47.20 25.49 1.15
N VAL A 555 -46.01 24.92 0.90
CA VAL A 555 -44.71 25.51 1.25
C VAL A 555 -43.75 25.43 0.07
N SER A 556 -43.09 26.55 -0.24
CA SER A 556 -42.13 26.61 -1.35
C SER A 556 -40.88 25.77 -1.06
N SER A 557 -40.65 24.73 -1.88
CA SER A 557 -39.45 23.89 -1.80
C SER A 557 -38.15 24.68 -1.97
N SER A 558 -38.13 25.69 -2.85
CA SER A 558 -36.93 26.50 -3.10
C SER A 558 -36.60 27.43 -1.94
N GLN A 559 -37.61 28.06 -1.33
CA GLN A 559 -37.41 28.89 -0.14
C GLN A 559 -36.96 28.06 1.06
N MET A 560 -37.54 26.86 1.23
CA MET A 560 -37.12 25.92 2.27
C MET A 560 -35.67 25.45 2.07
N ALA A 561 -35.31 25.06 0.83
CA ALA A 561 -33.95 24.64 0.49
C ALA A 561 -32.93 25.77 0.73
N GLN A 562 -33.25 27.00 0.34
CA GLN A 562 -32.40 28.16 0.59
C GLN A 562 -32.21 28.44 2.09
N ALA A 563 -33.29 28.37 2.88
CA ALA A 563 -33.21 28.55 4.33
C ALA A 563 -32.31 27.48 5.00
N ILE A 564 -32.39 26.23 4.54
CA ILE A 564 -31.50 25.15 4.98
C ILE A 564 -30.04 25.47 4.62
N ALA A 565 -29.78 25.86 3.37
CA ALA A 565 -28.44 26.16 2.89
C ALA A 565 -27.80 27.34 3.64
N ASP A 566 -28.57 28.41 3.86
CA ASP A 566 -28.10 29.61 4.57
C ASP A 566 -27.82 29.31 6.05
N ALA A 567 -28.71 28.59 6.73
CA ALA A 567 -28.52 28.19 8.12
C ALA A 567 -27.32 27.24 8.29
N ALA A 568 -27.15 26.28 7.38
CA ALA A 568 -26.00 25.38 7.38
C ALA A 568 -24.69 26.13 7.17
N ALA A 569 -24.64 27.02 6.17
CA ALA A 569 -23.45 27.81 5.84
C ALA A 569 -23.01 28.73 7.00
N GLN A 570 -23.96 29.31 7.74
CA GLN A 570 -23.68 30.14 8.92
C GLN A 570 -23.21 29.32 10.12
N SER A 571 -23.66 28.07 10.26
CA SER A 571 -23.34 27.24 11.42
C SER A 571 -21.90 26.71 11.42
N GLY A 572 -21.35 26.46 10.23
CA GLY A 572 -20.07 25.75 10.05
C GLY A 572 -20.10 24.27 10.48
N LYS A 573 -21.27 23.70 10.81
CA LYS A 573 -21.42 22.27 11.13
C LYS A 573 -21.67 21.46 9.87
N THR A 574 -21.15 20.23 9.84
CA THR A 574 -21.42 19.29 8.75
C THR A 574 -22.92 19.01 8.67
N THR A 575 -23.50 19.25 7.50
CA THR A 575 -24.93 19.08 7.26
C THR A 575 -25.15 18.19 6.04
N VAL A 576 -26.03 17.20 6.17
CA VAL A 576 -26.51 16.37 5.06
C VAL A 576 -28.02 16.43 4.99
N ALA A 577 -28.59 16.39 3.80
CA ALA A 577 -30.03 16.48 3.60
C ALA A 577 -30.62 15.20 2.98
N CYS A 578 -31.88 14.92 3.31
CA CYS A 578 -32.76 14.03 2.57
C CYS A 578 -33.93 14.88 2.10
N PHE A 579 -33.71 15.61 1.01
CA PHE A 579 -34.75 16.46 0.41
C PHE A 579 -35.37 15.69 -0.75
N LEU A 580 -36.61 15.21 -0.56
CA LEU A 580 -37.26 14.37 -1.56
C LEU A 580 -37.43 15.12 -2.89
N GLY A 581 -36.88 14.58 -3.98
CA GLY A 581 -36.86 15.19 -5.31
C GLY A 581 -35.60 16.01 -5.61
N VAL A 582 -34.69 16.18 -4.65
CA VAL A 582 -33.38 16.82 -4.83
C VAL A 582 -32.29 15.81 -4.52
N TYR A 583 -31.35 15.64 -5.43
CA TYR A 583 -30.29 14.65 -5.30
C TYR A 583 -28.94 15.25 -5.69
N GLY A 584 -27.88 14.89 -4.97
CA GLY A 584 -26.55 15.39 -5.27
C GLY A 584 -26.30 16.80 -4.73
N LYS A 585 -25.40 17.49 -5.43
CA LYS A 585 -25.19 18.93 -5.34
C LYS A 585 -26.24 19.64 -6.19
N ASP A 586 -27.10 20.40 -5.54
CA ASP A 586 -28.16 21.17 -6.20
C ASP A 586 -28.02 22.65 -5.89
N GLU A 587 -28.35 23.50 -6.86
CA GLU A 587 -28.30 24.96 -6.72
C GLU A 587 -29.28 25.45 -5.63
N MET A 588 -30.44 24.79 -5.46
CA MET A 588 -31.41 25.14 -4.42
C MET A 588 -30.87 24.96 -2.99
N LEU A 589 -29.88 24.09 -2.81
CA LEU A 589 -29.22 23.83 -1.51
C LEU A 589 -27.85 24.51 -1.43
N THR A 590 -27.62 25.54 -2.25
CA THR A 590 -26.36 26.31 -2.29
C THR A 590 -26.54 27.69 -1.65
N SER A 591 -25.63 28.04 -0.74
CA SER A 591 -25.51 29.39 -0.16
C SER A 591 -24.12 29.99 -0.42
N TYR A 592 -24.04 31.31 -0.34
CA TYR A 592 -22.80 32.07 -0.50
C TYR A 592 -22.57 32.95 0.71
N THR A 593 -21.55 32.62 1.49
CA THR A 593 -21.11 33.43 2.63
C THR A 593 -19.92 34.29 2.23
N ARG A 594 -19.63 35.33 3.03
CA ARG A 594 -18.39 36.11 2.91
C ARG A 594 -17.53 35.87 4.13
N SER A 595 -16.25 35.58 3.93
CA SER A 595 -15.27 35.53 5.02
C SER A 595 -15.06 36.93 5.62
N ALA A 596 -14.40 37.01 6.78
CA ALA A 596 -14.02 38.27 7.42
C ALA A 596 -13.12 39.14 6.51
N ASP A 597 -12.36 38.49 5.62
CA ASP A 597 -11.46 39.12 4.65
C ASP A 597 -12.15 39.50 3.33
N GLY A 598 -13.47 39.26 3.23
CA GLY A 598 -14.29 39.64 2.08
C GLY A 598 -14.37 38.60 0.95
N GLU A 599 -13.72 37.45 1.08
CA GLU A 599 -13.79 36.36 0.09
C GLU A 599 -15.15 35.69 0.10
N ARG A 600 -15.73 35.45 -1.08
CA ARG A 600 -17.02 34.77 -1.22
C ARG A 600 -16.82 33.25 -1.20
N THR A 601 -17.33 32.58 -0.18
CA THR A 601 -17.27 31.12 -0.02
C THR A 601 -18.59 30.47 -0.42
N LYS A 602 -18.54 29.47 -1.30
CA LYS A 602 -19.69 28.65 -1.71
C LYS A 602 -19.88 27.50 -0.71
N HIS A 603 -21.10 27.31 -0.22
CA HIS A 603 -21.47 26.19 0.65
C HIS A 603 -22.65 25.45 0.05
N VAL A 604 -22.56 24.12 -0.08
CA VAL A 604 -23.62 23.28 -0.67
C VAL A 604 -23.96 22.16 0.29
N VAL A 605 -25.23 22.07 0.70
CA VAL A 605 -25.73 20.94 1.50
C VAL A 605 -26.03 19.77 0.55
N PRO A 606 -25.32 18.64 0.62
CA PRO A 606 -25.56 17.50 -0.26
C PRO A 606 -26.87 16.81 0.11
N SER A 607 -27.68 16.47 -0.91
CA SER A 607 -28.95 15.76 -0.73
C SER A 607 -28.86 14.29 -1.19
N TYR A 608 -29.43 13.41 -0.39
CA TYR A 608 -29.44 11.96 -0.62
C TYR A 608 -30.86 11.47 -0.92
N GLY A 609 -30.94 10.38 -1.68
CA GLY A 609 -32.22 9.75 -2.01
C GLY A 609 -32.93 9.12 -0.81
N GLY A 610 -32.22 8.88 0.31
CA GLY A 610 -32.82 8.33 1.53
C GLY A 610 -31.95 8.49 2.79
N PRO A 611 -32.57 8.40 3.97
CA PRO A 611 -31.92 8.46 5.29
C PRO A 611 -30.70 7.56 5.46
N GLU A 612 -30.78 6.33 4.97
CA GLU A 612 -29.76 5.30 5.16
C GLU A 612 -28.44 5.72 4.52
N ALA A 613 -28.49 6.20 3.27
CA ALA A 613 -27.31 6.66 2.54
C ALA A 613 -26.70 7.93 3.17
N ALA A 614 -27.54 8.90 3.56
CA ALA A 614 -27.10 10.14 4.19
C ALA A 614 -26.37 9.88 5.52
N VAL A 615 -26.98 9.07 6.38
CA VAL A 615 -26.42 8.75 7.70
C VAL A 615 -25.19 7.87 7.58
N TRP A 616 -25.19 6.89 6.67
CA TRP A 616 -24.03 6.04 6.41
C TRP A 616 -22.83 6.87 5.93
N ALA A 617 -23.03 7.77 4.95
CA ALA A 617 -21.97 8.66 4.47
C ALA A 617 -21.45 9.60 5.58
N LEU A 618 -22.36 10.17 6.37
CA LEU A 618 -22.00 11.00 7.53
C LEU A 618 -21.20 10.21 8.59
N ALA A 619 -21.54 8.95 8.83
CA ALA A 619 -20.83 8.10 9.77
C ALA A 619 -19.39 7.84 9.31
N ARG A 620 -19.19 7.46 8.04
CA ARG A 620 -17.84 7.27 7.47
C ARG A 620 -17.01 8.55 7.49
N ALA A 621 -17.62 9.70 7.15
CA ALA A 621 -16.95 11.01 7.25
C ALA A 621 -16.57 11.36 8.70
N THR A 622 -17.42 10.99 9.66
CA THR A 622 -17.14 11.19 11.09
C THR A 622 -16.01 10.28 11.58
N GLU A 623 -15.97 9.02 11.16
CA GLU A 623 -14.88 8.09 11.46
C GLU A 623 -13.55 8.60 10.92
N TYR A 624 -13.52 9.08 9.68
CA TYR A 624 -12.33 9.72 9.10
C TYR A 624 -11.92 10.98 9.87
N ALA A 625 -12.86 11.84 10.25
CA ALA A 625 -12.56 13.04 11.04
C ALA A 625 -11.97 12.70 12.43
N VAL A 626 -12.41 11.59 13.03
CA VAL A 626 -11.82 11.06 14.27
C VAL A 626 -10.44 10.48 14.02
N TYR A 627 -10.26 9.68 12.96
CA TYR A 627 -8.98 9.10 12.56
C TYR A 627 -7.93 10.20 12.33
N LYS A 628 -8.26 11.22 11.54
CA LYS A 628 -7.36 12.34 11.21
C LYS A 628 -6.89 13.12 12.44
N LYS A 629 -7.68 13.15 13.52
CA LYS A 629 -7.35 13.83 14.78
C LYS A 629 -6.69 12.90 15.81
N SER A 630 -6.75 11.59 15.60
CA SER A 630 -6.27 10.61 16.57
C SER A 630 -4.74 10.54 16.60
N ASP A 631 -4.21 10.22 17.77
CA ASP A 631 -2.83 9.74 17.87
C ASP A 631 -2.74 8.37 17.19
N HIS A 632 -1.74 8.17 16.34
CA HIS A 632 -1.52 6.91 15.62
C HIS A 632 -0.52 5.98 16.34
N GLY A 633 -0.03 6.39 17.51
CA GLY A 633 0.95 5.66 18.28
C GLY A 633 2.36 5.77 17.70
N HIS A 634 3.28 5.03 18.31
CA HIS A 634 4.70 5.04 17.96
C HIS A 634 5.17 3.62 17.65
N TYR A 635 6.14 3.50 16.74
CA TYR A 635 6.81 2.24 16.49
C TYR A 635 7.80 1.97 17.64
N PRO A 636 7.68 0.83 18.34
CA PRO A 636 8.58 0.51 19.44
C PRO A 636 10.00 0.29 18.92
N ILE A 637 10.99 0.78 19.69
CA ILE A 637 12.41 0.51 19.45
C ILE A 637 12.86 -0.49 20.50
N PHE A 638 13.21 -1.69 20.04
CA PHE A 638 13.74 -2.75 20.89
C PHE A 638 15.27 -2.70 20.87
N THR A 639 15.89 -2.70 22.05
CA THR A 639 17.36 -2.65 22.20
C THR A 639 17.96 -4.01 22.57
N ASP A 640 17.09 -4.98 22.87
CA ASP A 640 17.40 -6.32 23.35
C ASP A 640 17.32 -7.39 22.25
N LEU A 641 16.96 -7.04 21.01
CA LEU A 641 16.83 -8.00 19.91
C LEU A 641 18.21 -8.49 19.44
N LYS A 642 18.38 -9.80 19.36
CA LYS A 642 19.60 -10.45 18.90
C LYS A 642 19.49 -10.85 17.43
N VAL A 643 19.35 -9.86 16.55
CA VAL A 643 19.10 -10.06 15.10
C VAL A 643 20.14 -10.97 14.43
N ARG A 644 21.43 -10.83 14.78
CA ARG A 644 22.51 -11.67 14.26
C ARG A 644 22.38 -13.14 14.66
N GLU A 645 21.93 -13.40 15.90
CA GLU A 645 21.68 -14.75 16.38
C GLU A 645 20.49 -15.39 15.67
N ALA A 646 19.40 -14.65 15.54
CA ALA A 646 18.21 -15.07 14.80
C ALA A 646 18.55 -15.43 13.34
N ARG A 647 19.32 -14.58 12.64
CA ARG A 647 19.77 -14.82 11.26
C ARG A 647 20.53 -16.14 11.14
N ARG A 648 21.49 -16.39 12.04
CA ARG A 648 22.29 -17.62 12.06
C ARG A 648 21.43 -18.87 12.25
N ILE A 649 20.43 -18.81 13.14
CA ILE A 649 19.50 -19.92 13.40
C ILE A 649 18.64 -20.22 12.16
N ILE A 650 18.18 -19.17 11.48
CA ILE A 650 17.39 -19.30 10.25
C ILE A 650 18.25 -19.91 9.13
N GLU A 651 19.46 -19.38 8.92
CA GLU A 651 20.39 -19.88 7.90
C GLU A 651 20.80 -21.33 8.14
N SER A 652 21.10 -21.72 9.38
CA SER A 652 21.42 -23.12 9.70
C SER A 652 20.23 -24.04 9.43
N SER A 653 19.02 -23.62 9.81
CA SER A 653 17.80 -24.39 9.58
C SER A 653 17.49 -24.56 8.09
N LEU A 654 17.81 -23.58 7.26
CA LEU A 654 17.63 -23.65 5.80
C LEU A 654 18.73 -24.48 5.13
N ALA A 655 19.98 -24.39 5.59
CA ALA A 655 21.11 -25.11 5.01
C ALA A 655 21.03 -26.63 5.24
N GLU A 656 20.42 -27.07 6.34
CA GLU A 656 20.22 -28.48 6.68
C GLU A 656 19.07 -29.14 5.90
N ALA A 657 18.27 -28.37 5.16
CA ALA A 657 17.05 -28.87 4.54
C ALA A 657 17.21 -29.18 3.05
N ASP A 658 16.73 -30.36 2.63
CA ASP A 658 16.64 -30.77 1.22
C ASP A 658 15.45 -30.12 0.46
N SER A 659 14.60 -29.37 1.16
CA SER A 659 13.36 -28.78 0.62
C SER A 659 13.37 -27.26 0.76
N PRO A 660 12.81 -26.51 -0.22
CA PRO A 660 12.69 -25.06 -0.13
C PRO A 660 11.77 -24.61 1.00
N ARG A 661 10.92 -25.49 1.53
CA ARG A 661 10.10 -25.26 2.73
C ARG A 661 10.55 -26.13 3.88
N VAL A 662 10.76 -25.50 5.04
CA VAL A 662 11.30 -26.14 6.24
C VAL A 662 10.37 -25.86 7.42
N THR A 663 9.97 -26.90 8.16
CA THR A 663 9.40 -26.71 9.49
C THR A 663 10.56 -26.77 10.47
N MET A 664 10.77 -25.71 11.26
CA MET A 664 11.85 -25.68 12.24
C MET A 664 11.62 -26.74 13.32
N THR A 665 12.71 -27.29 13.85
CA THR A 665 12.66 -28.10 15.08
C THR A 665 12.21 -27.23 16.25
N ASP A 666 11.65 -27.85 17.29
CA ASP A 666 11.20 -27.10 18.47
C ASP A 666 12.36 -26.33 19.09
N GLU A 667 13.53 -26.95 19.28
CA GLU A 667 14.71 -26.28 19.85
C GLU A 667 15.12 -25.03 19.06
N ALA A 668 15.19 -25.11 17.73
CA ALA A 668 15.54 -23.98 16.88
C ALA A 668 14.45 -22.89 16.89
N ALA A 669 13.17 -23.27 16.92
CA ALA A 669 12.06 -22.33 17.03
C ALA A 669 12.07 -21.57 18.37
N HIS A 670 12.35 -22.26 19.48
CA HIS A 670 12.49 -21.63 20.80
C HIS A 670 13.67 -20.68 20.85
N ALA A 671 14.83 -21.08 20.32
CA ALA A 671 16.02 -20.23 20.26
C ALA A 671 15.77 -18.97 19.42
N LEU A 672 15.08 -19.11 18.28
CA LEU A 672 14.72 -17.97 17.42
C LEU A 672 13.76 -16.99 18.12
N LEU A 673 12.73 -17.51 18.79
CA LEU A 673 11.80 -16.67 19.57
C LEU A 673 12.50 -16.01 20.77
N GLY A 674 13.38 -16.73 21.46
CA GLY A 674 14.19 -16.20 22.57
C GLY A 674 15.15 -15.09 22.14
N ALA A 675 15.70 -15.16 20.91
CA ALA A 675 16.50 -14.06 20.33
C ALA A 675 15.70 -12.75 20.16
N TYR A 676 14.37 -12.84 20.13
CA TYR A 676 13.44 -11.72 20.11
C TYR A 676 12.74 -11.48 21.47
N GLY A 677 13.21 -12.11 22.55
CA GLY A 677 12.66 -11.95 23.90
C GLY A 677 11.28 -12.59 24.09
N ILE A 678 10.94 -13.61 23.29
CA ILE A 678 9.68 -14.35 23.41
C ILE A 678 9.98 -15.73 23.99
N ASP A 679 9.57 -15.93 25.25
CA ASP A 679 9.78 -17.18 25.97
C ASP A 679 8.55 -18.10 25.86
N VAL A 680 8.78 -19.35 25.46
CA VAL A 680 7.76 -20.41 25.51
C VAL A 680 7.93 -21.19 26.81
N LEU A 681 6.82 -21.61 27.42
CA LEU A 681 6.87 -22.45 28.61
C LEU A 681 7.58 -23.78 28.30
N PRO A 682 8.55 -24.18 29.13
CA PRO A 682 9.35 -25.36 28.87
C PRO A 682 8.48 -26.61 28.87
N TYR A 683 8.78 -27.51 27.93
CA TYR A 683 8.24 -28.85 27.87
C TYR A 683 9.33 -29.83 27.46
N ILE A 684 9.11 -31.10 27.74
CA ILE A 684 10.04 -32.19 27.43
C ILE A 684 9.25 -33.26 26.68
N SER A 685 9.63 -33.53 25.44
CA SER A 685 9.06 -34.61 24.65
C SER A 685 9.56 -35.96 25.15
N THR A 686 8.65 -36.92 25.29
CA THR A 686 8.94 -38.23 25.87
C THR A 686 8.39 -39.34 24.98
N SER A 687 9.16 -40.42 24.86
CA SER A 687 8.78 -41.63 24.13
C SER A 687 8.31 -42.74 25.07
N THR A 688 8.61 -42.64 26.37
CA THR A 688 8.22 -43.62 27.38
C THR A 688 7.61 -42.96 28.61
N VAL A 689 6.81 -43.72 29.36
CA VAL A 689 6.22 -43.25 30.63
C VAL A 689 7.30 -42.94 31.68
N GLU A 690 8.44 -43.65 31.68
CA GLU A 690 9.54 -43.37 32.61
C GLU A 690 10.26 -42.05 32.28
N GLU A 691 10.44 -41.74 30.99
CA GLU A 691 10.89 -40.41 30.56
C GLU A 691 9.87 -39.33 30.98
N ALA A 692 8.57 -39.60 30.85
CA ALA A 692 7.51 -38.68 31.26
C ALA A 692 7.56 -38.39 32.76
N LYS A 693 7.80 -39.40 33.60
CA LYS A 693 7.97 -39.24 35.04
C LYS A 693 9.19 -38.38 35.37
N ALA A 694 10.33 -38.66 34.73
CA ALA A 694 11.55 -37.87 34.91
C ALA A 694 11.36 -36.40 34.47
N ALA A 695 10.66 -36.19 33.36
CA ALA A 695 10.29 -34.87 32.86
C ALA A 695 9.37 -34.12 33.85
N ALA A 696 8.32 -34.78 34.35
CA ALA A 696 7.39 -34.19 35.30
C ALA A 696 8.08 -33.84 36.63
N ALA A 697 9.02 -34.67 37.10
CA ALA A 697 9.81 -34.38 38.30
C ALA A 697 10.74 -33.16 38.11
N LYS A 698 11.29 -32.97 36.90
CA LYS A 698 12.12 -31.82 36.56
C LYS A 698 11.30 -30.52 36.41
N ILE A 699 10.11 -30.61 35.82
CA ILE A 699 9.24 -29.46 35.56
C ILE A 699 8.48 -29.05 36.84
N GLY A 700 8.03 -30.02 37.63
CA GLY A 700 7.16 -29.82 38.80
C GLY A 700 5.68 -29.93 38.44
N TYR A 701 4.91 -30.57 39.32
CA TYR A 701 3.44 -30.67 39.20
C TYR A 701 2.74 -29.37 39.63
N PRO A 702 1.55 -29.04 39.06
CA PRO A 702 0.83 -29.83 38.06
C PRO A 702 1.37 -29.68 36.63
N VAL A 703 1.23 -30.74 35.84
CA VAL A 703 1.67 -30.80 34.43
C VAL A 703 0.52 -31.10 33.47
N ALA A 704 0.77 -30.90 32.19
CA ALA A 704 -0.08 -31.31 31.08
C ALA A 704 0.66 -32.29 30.17
N LEU A 705 -0.07 -33.23 29.59
CA LEU A 705 0.42 -34.14 28.56
C LEU A 705 -0.22 -33.80 27.21
N LYS A 706 0.59 -33.71 26.16
CA LYS A 706 0.15 -33.36 24.81
C LYS A 706 0.82 -34.25 23.77
N ALA A 707 0.04 -34.85 22.88
CA ALA A 707 0.60 -35.57 21.73
C ALA A 707 1.39 -34.60 20.83
N VAL A 708 2.56 -35.02 20.37
CA VAL A 708 3.40 -34.21 19.47
C VAL A 708 2.79 -34.11 18.06
N HIS A 709 2.19 -35.20 17.58
CA HIS A 709 1.69 -35.28 16.20
C HIS A 709 0.50 -34.35 15.89
N ARG A 710 0.56 -33.68 14.74
CA ARG A 710 -0.41 -32.65 14.31
C ARG A 710 -1.88 -33.07 14.31
N LYS A 711 -2.19 -34.36 14.09
CA LYS A 711 -3.59 -34.85 14.05
C LYS A 711 -4.24 -34.77 15.43
N LEU A 712 -3.45 -34.88 16.50
CA LEU A 712 -3.91 -34.97 17.90
C LEU A 712 -3.48 -33.77 18.74
N ARG A 713 -2.40 -33.07 18.34
CA ARG A 713 -1.89 -31.89 19.03
C ARG A 713 -2.99 -30.81 19.12
N HIS A 714 -3.24 -30.32 20.33
CA HIS A 714 -4.30 -29.35 20.65
C HIS A 714 -5.76 -29.83 20.50
N ARG A 715 -6.00 -31.12 20.19
CA ARG A 715 -7.36 -31.68 19.99
C ARG A 715 -7.81 -32.44 21.24
N PHE A 716 -8.39 -31.72 22.20
CA PHE A 716 -8.87 -32.31 23.47
C PHE A 716 -9.97 -33.35 23.23
N GLU A 717 -10.84 -33.10 22.26
CA GLU A 717 -11.96 -33.96 21.86
C GLU A 717 -11.54 -35.29 21.26
N PHE A 718 -10.31 -35.39 20.73
CA PHE A 718 -9.73 -36.64 20.25
C PHE A 718 -8.80 -37.30 21.28
N GLY A 719 -8.76 -36.78 22.50
CA GLY A 719 -7.97 -37.37 23.57
C GLY A 719 -6.47 -37.11 23.49
N GLY A 720 -5.99 -36.27 22.56
CA GLY A 720 -4.57 -35.97 22.40
C GLY A 720 -3.97 -35.03 23.46
N VAL A 721 -4.78 -34.55 24.41
CA VAL A 721 -4.38 -33.63 25.48
C VAL A 721 -5.00 -34.06 26.80
N ARG A 722 -4.19 -34.04 27.88
CA ARG A 722 -4.60 -34.21 29.28
C ARG A 722 -4.03 -33.06 30.10
N LEU A 723 -4.85 -32.44 30.93
CA LEU A 723 -4.52 -31.21 31.66
C LEU A 723 -4.64 -31.44 33.17
N ALA A 724 -3.96 -30.59 33.95
CA ALA A 724 -4.07 -30.53 35.40
C ALA A 724 -3.71 -31.85 36.14
N ILE A 725 -2.72 -32.57 35.62
CA ILE A 725 -2.18 -33.79 36.24
C ILE A 725 -1.44 -33.38 37.51
N GLN A 726 -1.89 -33.85 38.67
CA GLN A 726 -1.43 -33.39 39.99
C GLN A 726 -0.28 -34.21 40.55
N ASN A 727 -0.13 -35.46 40.10
CA ASN A 727 0.81 -36.41 40.68
C ASN A 727 1.21 -37.49 39.68
N GLU A 728 2.20 -38.30 40.08
CA GLU A 728 2.78 -39.37 39.27
C GLU A 728 1.77 -40.47 38.90
N ALA A 729 0.82 -40.80 39.79
CA ALA A 729 -0.16 -41.85 39.52
C ALA A 729 -1.13 -41.43 38.40
N GLU A 730 -1.59 -40.19 38.42
CA GLU A 730 -2.39 -39.59 37.35
C GLU A 730 -1.59 -39.53 36.04
N LEU A 731 -0.31 -39.11 36.10
CA LEU A 731 0.56 -39.01 34.93
C LEU A 731 0.66 -40.35 34.18
N VAL A 732 0.88 -41.44 34.91
CA VAL A 732 1.02 -42.78 34.30
C VAL A 732 -0.28 -43.20 33.60
N GLY A 733 -1.43 -42.97 34.24
CA GLY A 733 -2.73 -43.30 33.65
C GLY A 733 -3.01 -42.48 32.38
N ASP A 734 -2.82 -41.17 32.46
CA ASP A 734 -3.09 -40.25 31.35
C ASP A 734 -2.11 -40.40 30.18
N TRP A 735 -0.83 -40.68 30.47
CA TRP A 735 0.18 -40.93 29.44
C TRP A 735 -0.15 -42.19 28.64
N ASN A 736 -0.50 -43.29 29.32
CA ASN A 736 -0.91 -44.53 28.66
C ASN A 736 -2.19 -44.32 27.83
N GLY A 737 -3.13 -43.52 28.34
CA GLY A 737 -4.35 -43.18 27.60
C GLY A 737 -4.06 -42.41 26.30
N ILE A 738 -3.16 -41.42 26.33
CA ILE A 738 -2.75 -40.71 25.10
C ILE A 738 -1.96 -41.65 24.17
N ALA A 739 -1.08 -42.50 24.70
CA ALA A 739 -0.30 -43.45 23.91
C ALA A 739 -1.19 -44.46 23.16
N GLU A 740 -2.28 -44.91 23.80
CA GLU A 740 -3.28 -45.78 23.17
C GLU A 740 -4.02 -45.07 22.02
N VAL A 741 -4.45 -43.82 22.24
CA VAL A 741 -5.07 -42.99 21.19
C VAL A 741 -4.11 -42.80 20.02
N ILE A 742 -2.83 -42.52 20.29
CA ILE A 742 -1.78 -42.39 19.28
C ILE A 742 -1.65 -43.68 18.47
N ALA A 743 -1.54 -44.84 19.13
CA ALA A 743 -1.39 -46.13 18.48
C ALA A 743 -2.61 -46.50 17.60
N GLN A 744 -3.81 -46.04 17.96
CA GLN A 744 -5.03 -46.27 17.18
C GLN A 744 -5.20 -45.29 16.01
N SER A 745 -4.59 -44.10 16.08
CA SER A 745 -4.89 -42.98 15.18
C SER A 745 -3.75 -42.64 14.21
N LEU A 746 -2.53 -43.07 14.50
CA LEU A 746 -1.31 -42.72 13.77
C LEU A 746 -0.63 -43.95 13.17
N ASP A 747 0.01 -43.77 12.02
CA ASP A 747 0.79 -44.81 11.36
C ASP A 747 2.09 -45.09 12.13
N ASP A 748 2.79 -46.19 11.84
CA ASP A 748 4.01 -46.58 12.56
C ASP A 748 5.18 -45.60 12.34
N ASP A 749 5.20 -44.91 11.20
CA ASP A 749 6.24 -43.93 10.84
C ASP A 749 5.96 -42.51 11.37
N ASP A 750 4.78 -42.27 11.98
CA ASP A 750 4.41 -40.96 12.55
C ASP A 750 5.13 -40.70 13.89
N ASP A 751 5.34 -39.43 14.26
CA ASP A 751 5.92 -39.07 15.56
C ASP A 751 4.94 -39.38 16.72
N ARG A 752 5.28 -40.40 17.52
CA ARG A 752 4.45 -40.90 18.62
C ARG A 752 4.78 -40.30 19.99
N ARG A 753 5.67 -39.30 20.06
CA ARG A 753 6.08 -38.69 21.33
C ARG A 753 4.94 -37.91 21.99
N ILE A 754 5.05 -37.80 23.32
CA ILE A 754 4.13 -37.04 24.18
C ILE A 754 4.94 -36.00 24.96
N ASP A 755 4.55 -34.74 24.85
CA ASP A 755 5.14 -33.62 25.58
C ASP A 755 4.61 -33.58 27.01
N VAL A 756 5.53 -33.55 27.99
CA VAL A 756 5.24 -33.17 29.38
C VAL A 756 5.53 -31.68 29.52
N GLN A 757 4.51 -30.90 29.87
CA GLN A 757 4.62 -29.43 29.96
C GLN A 757 4.12 -28.90 31.30
N ALA A 758 4.73 -27.83 31.79
CA ALA A 758 4.23 -27.09 32.95
C ALA A 758 2.79 -26.60 32.73
N MET A 759 1.93 -26.72 33.73
CA MET A 759 0.57 -26.18 33.64
C MET A 759 0.60 -24.65 33.81
N ALA A 760 0.12 -23.92 32.79
CA ALA A 760 -0.09 -22.49 32.92
C ALA A 760 -1.28 -22.19 33.85
N PRO A 761 -1.27 -21.06 34.60
CA PRO A 761 -2.42 -20.64 35.37
C PRO A 761 -3.67 -20.41 34.50
N ALA A 762 -4.84 -20.48 35.12
CA ALA A 762 -6.11 -20.25 34.43
C ALA A 762 -6.17 -18.84 33.83
N GLY A 763 -6.57 -18.75 32.57
CA GLY A 763 -6.63 -17.50 31.82
C GLY A 763 -7.42 -17.67 30.53
N VAL A 764 -7.41 -16.62 29.71
CA VAL A 764 -8.05 -16.62 28.39
C VAL A 764 -7.03 -17.11 27.36
N GLY A 765 -7.32 -18.25 26.71
CA GLY A 765 -6.50 -18.74 25.62
C GLY A 765 -6.67 -17.87 24.37
N CYS A 766 -5.54 -17.45 23.79
CA CYS A 766 -5.47 -16.66 22.57
C CYS A 766 -4.54 -17.33 21.56
N VAL A 767 -4.63 -16.91 20.29
CA VAL A 767 -3.77 -17.36 19.20
C VAL A 767 -3.14 -16.12 18.58
N ILE A 768 -1.82 -16.15 18.42
CA ILE A 768 -1.07 -15.13 17.70
C ILE A 768 -0.40 -15.82 16.51
N ARG A 769 -0.56 -15.26 15.32
CA ARG A 769 0.16 -15.74 14.12
C ARG A 769 0.90 -14.58 13.50
N ALA A 770 2.05 -14.87 12.90
CA ALA A 770 2.79 -13.90 12.11
C ALA A 770 3.44 -14.61 10.91
N GLY A 771 3.77 -13.89 9.84
CA GLY A 771 4.52 -14.47 8.72
C GLY A 771 4.40 -13.66 7.45
N GLU A 772 5.11 -14.07 6.41
CA GLU A 772 5.08 -13.41 5.11
C GLU A 772 3.91 -13.93 4.25
N ASP A 773 2.90 -13.10 4.01
CA ASP A 773 1.86 -13.34 3.00
C ASP A 773 2.38 -12.98 1.59
N PRO A 774 2.11 -13.79 0.54
CA PRO A 774 2.66 -13.55 -0.78
C PRO A 774 2.26 -12.20 -1.39
N LEU A 775 1.07 -11.68 -1.08
CA LEU A 775 0.59 -10.40 -1.58
C LEU A 775 0.84 -9.28 -0.58
N LEU A 776 0.43 -9.46 0.68
CA LEU A 776 0.41 -8.40 1.69
C LEU A 776 1.77 -8.15 2.38
N GLY A 777 2.70 -9.11 2.29
CA GLY A 777 3.99 -9.06 2.99
C GLY A 777 3.88 -9.53 4.45
N PRO A 778 4.66 -8.98 5.40
CA PRO A 778 4.70 -9.45 6.77
C PRO A 778 3.40 -9.08 7.49
N MET A 779 2.65 -10.10 7.87
CA MET A 779 1.36 -9.98 8.54
C MET A 779 1.47 -10.48 9.97
N VAL A 780 0.69 -9.85 10.85
CA VAL A 780 0.46 -10.34 12.21
C VAL A 780 -1.05 -10.46 12.43
N SER A 781 -1.47 -11.50 13.13
CA SER A 781 -2.86 -11.73 13.48
C SER A 781 -3.05 -12.13 14.93
N PHE A 782 -4.16 -11.69 15.51
CA PHE A 782 -4.57 -11.99 16.88
C PHE A 782 -6.01 -12.51 16.89
N SER A 783 -6.27 -13.56 17.67
CA SER A 783 -7.62 -14.05 17.93
C SER A 783 -7.73 -14.72 19.30
N LEU A 784 -8.95 -14.95 19.78
CA LEU A 784 -9.16 -15.87 20.91
C LEU A 784 -9.06 -17.32 20.43
N ALA A 785 -8.56 -18.21 21.27
CA ALA A 785 -8.47 -19.63 20.95
C ALA A 785 -9.86 -20.28 20.96
N GLY A 786 -10.14 -21.11 19.95
CA GLY A 786 -11.34 -21.93 19.87
C GLY A 786 -11.94 -21.98 18.45
N ASP A 787 -12.62 -23.07 18.16
CA ASP A 787 -13.11 -23.40 16.81
C ASP A 787 -14.14 -22.39 16.28
N SER A 788 -14.95 -21.81 17.16
CA SER A 788 -15.91 -20.77 16.77
C SER A 788 -15.23 -19.51 16.24
N THR A 789 -14.06 -19.15 16.78
CA THR A 789 -13.27 -18.01 16.31
C THR A 789 -12.78 -18.27 14.89
N GLU A 790 -12.31 -19.49 14.61
CA GLU A 790 -11.83 -19.88 13.28
C GLU A 790 -12.98 -19.96 12.27
N LEU A 791 -14.13 -20.51 12.67
CA LEU A 791 -15.30 -20.66 11.80
C LEU A 791 -15.91 -19.31 11.40
N LEU A 792 -15.90 -18.33 12.31
CA LEU A 792 -16.49 -17.01 12.10
C LEU A 792 -15.51 -15.97 11.54
N ASP A 793 -14.26 -16.36 11.29
CA ASP A 793 -13.16 -15.45 10.92
C ASP A 793 -13.02 -14.28 11.91
N ASP A 794 -13.19 -14.54 13.21
CA ASP A 794 -13.11 -13.54 14.28
C ASP A 794 -11.64 -13.26 14.65
N VAL A 795 -10.89 -12.78 13.66
CA VAL A 795 -9.43 -12.60 13.71
C VAL A 795 -9.09 -11.15 13.34
N ALA A 796 -8.19 -10.55 14.11
CA ALA A 796 -7.62 -9.24 13.80
C ALA A 796 -6.33 -9.40 13.01
N HIS A 797 -6.23 -8.81 11.81
CA HIS A 797 -5.07 -8.83 10.93
C HIS A 797 -4.47 -7.42 10.76
N ARG A 798 -3.14 -7.31 10.79
CA ARG A 798 -2.40 -6.06 10.52
C ARG A 798 -1.12 -6.33 9.75
N VAL A 799 -0.67 -5.35 8.96
CA VAL A 799 0.63 -5.38 8.28
C VAL A 799 1.71 -4.83 9.22
N ALA A 800 2.86 -5.50 9.30
CA ALA A 800 4.03 -5.00 10.02
C ALA A 800 4.75 -3.87 9.24
N PRO A 801 5.45 -2.94 9.93
CA PRO A 801 5.59 -2.84 11.38
C PRO A 801 4.30 -2.34 12.07
N LEU A 802 4.15 -2.66 13.36
CA LEU A 802 3.02 -2.25 14.19
C LEU A 802 3.42 -1.12 15.15
N THR A 803 2.50 -0.18 15.39
CA THR A 803 2.62 0.76 16.52
C THR A 803 2.10 0.14 17.82
N ASP A 804 2.45 0.73 18.95
CA ASP A 804 1.87 0.38 20.26
C ASP A 804 0.33 0.42 20.24
N LEU A 805 -0.25 1.40 19.54
CA LEU A 805 -1.69 1.52 19.38
C LEU A 805 -2.27 0.46 18.44
N ASP A 806 -1.56 0.06 17.37
CA ASP A 806 -1.96 -1.05 16.52
C ASP A 806 -2.13 -2.34 17.35
N ALA A 807 -1.14 -2.69 18.17
CA ALA A 807 -1.18 -3.88 19.03
C ALA A 807 -2.34 -3.82 20.05
N ARG A 808 -2.53 -2.66 20.72
CA ARG A 808 -3.66 -2.41 21.62
C ARG A 808 -5.01 -2.59 20.93
N ASN A 809 -5.14 -2.10 19.69
CA ASN A 809 -6.38 -2.21 18.94
C ASN A 809 -6.60 -3.65 18.45
N MET A 810 -5.54 -4.38 18.07
CA MET A 810 -5.64 -5.78 17.64
C MET A 810 -6.25 -6.67 18.72
N VAL A 811 -5.84 -6.54 19.99
CA VAL A 811 -6.40 -7.37 21.08
C VAL A 811 -7.87 -7.05 21.41
N ARG A 812 -8.36 -5.88 20.98
CA ARG A 812 -9.74 -5.40 21.18
C ARG A 812 -10.64 -5.57 19.95
N THR A 813 -10.06 -5.90 18.79
CA THR A 813 -10.79 -5.99 17.52
C THR A 813 -11.70 -7.22 17.42
N PRO A 814 -11.28 -8.43 17.87
CA PRO A 814 -12.16 -9.59 17.80
C PRO A 814 -13.48 -9.36 18.54
N GLY A 815 -14.60 -9.79 17.97
CA GLY A 815 -15.92 -9.75 18.59
C GLY A 815 -15.97 -10.53 19.90
N ALA A 816 -15.14 -11.58 20.04
CA ALA A 816 -14.97 -12.34 21.28
C ALA A 816 -14.05 -11.66 22.33
N SER A 817 -13.38 -10.54 21.99
CA SER A 817 -12.47 -9.82 22.90
C SER A 817 -13.07 -9.36 24.24
N PRO A 818 -14.39 -9.11 24.41
CA PRO A 818 -14.95 -8.82 25.73
C PRO A 818 -14.62 -9.86 26.81
N ARG A 819 -14.30 -11.11 26.43
CA ARG A 819 -13.82 -12.14 27.37
C ARG A 819 -12.50 -11.78 28.06
N LEU A 820 -11.64 -10.97 27.43
CA LEU A 820 -10.41 -10.45 28.03
C LEU A 820 -10.69 -9.32 29.03
N PHE A 821 -11.85 -8.66 28.93
CA PHE A 821 -12.20 -7.46 29.69
C PHE A 821 -13.36 -7.68 30.68
N GLY A 822 -13.62 -8.92 31.08
CA GLY A 822 -14.53 -9.26 32.18
C GLY A 822 -15.96 -9.68 31.79
N TYR A 823 -16.17 -10.21 30.58
CA TYR A 823 -17.47 -10.72 30.15
C TYR A 823 -18.04 -11.81 31.07
N LYS A 824 -19.32 -11.67 31.47
CA LYS A 824 -20.04 -12.61 32.35
C LYS A 824 -19.34 -12.94 33.68
N GLY A 825 -18.63 -11.97 34.25
CA GLY A 825 -17.97 -12.12 35.56
C GLY A 825 -16.60 -12.79 35.51
N LEU A 826 -16.03 -13.00 34.32
CA LEU A 826 -14.61 -13.33 34.18
C LEU A 826 -13.74 -12.21 34.78
N PRO A 827 -12.55 -12.52 35.34
CA PRO A 827 -11.58 -11.49 35.69
C PRO A 827 -11.12 -10.71 34.45
N VAL A 828 -10.75 -9.44 34.64
CA VAL A 828 -10.08 -8.66 33.60
C VAL A 828 -8.65 -9.18 33.44
N ALA A 829 -8.30 -9.63 32.24
CA ALA A 829 -6.99 -10.17 31.93
C ALA A 829 -5.96 -9.04 31.70
N ASN A 830 -4.69 -9.30 32.04
CA ASN A 830 -3.59 -8.40 31.67
C ASN A 830 -3.22 -8.68 30.21
N VAL A 831 -3.66 -7.81 29.29
CA VAL A 831 -3.42 -7.98 27.84
C VAL A 831 -2.05 -7.48 27.37
N GLU A 832 -1.31 -6.74 28.20
CA GLU A 832 0.00 -6.18 27.84
C GLU A 832 1.00 -7.23 27.31
N PRO A 833 1.09 -8.46 27.87
CA PRO A 833 1.96 -9.50 27.32
C PRO A 833 1.60 -9.90 25.89
N ALA A 834 0.30 -9.93 25.54
CA ALA A 834 -0.13 -10.20 24.16
C ALA A 834 0.26 -9.03 23.22
N GLU A 835 0.08 -7.79 23.69
CA GLU A 835 0.47 -6.58 22.95
C GLU A 835 1.99 -6.56 22.65
N GLU A 836 2.82 -6.87 23.66
CA GLU A 836 4.30 -6.94 23.52
C GLU A 836 4.72 -8.04 22.52
N ILE A 837 4.12 -9.23 22.60
CA ILE A 837 4.43 -10.33 21.67
C ILE A 837 4.03 -9.99 20.24
N LEU A 838 2.89 -9.32 20.03
CA LEU A 838 2.49 -8.85 18.71
C LEU A 838 3.53 -7.90 18.12
N LEU A 839 4.07 -6.98 18.92
CA LEU A 839 5.09 -6.02 18.48
C LEU A 839 6.43 -6.70 18.16
N ARG A 840 6.89 -7.64 19.00
CA ARG A 840 8.13 -8.39 18.79
C ARG A 840 8.06 -9.32 17.58
N LEU A 841 6.93 -10.00 17.38
CA LEU A 841 6.72 -10.81 16.18
C LEU A 841 6.63 -9.94 14.93
N ALA A 842 5.98 -8.77 14.99
CA ALA A 842 5.95 -7.83 13.88
C ALA A 842 7.38 -7.42 13.47
N ALA A 843 8.26 -7.13 14.45
CA ALA A 843 9.67 -6.85 14.18
C ALA A 843 10.41 -8.06 13.58
N LEU A 844 10.13 -9.28 14.06
CA LEU A 844 10.75 -10.50 13.55
C LEU A 844 10.39 -10.78 12.09
N VAL A 845 9.11 -10.73 11.74
CA VAL A 845 8.66 -11.02 10.37
C VAL A 845 8.92 -9.85 9.41
N ASP A 846 8.98 -8.60 9.92
CA ASP A 846 9.43 -7.47 9.10
C ASP A 846 10.92 -7.59 8.77
N GLU A 847 11.76 -8.15 9.65
CA GLU A 847 13.18 -8.35 9.38
C GLU A 847 13.45 -9.54 8.42
N PHE A 848 12.75 -10.68 8.60
CA PHE A 848 13.06 -11.92 7.88
C PHE A 848 11.90 -12.42 6.99
N PRO A 849 11.88 -12.05 5.69
CA PRO A 849 10.85 -12.51 4.75
C PRO A 849 10.80 -14.03 4.55
N VAL A 850 11.90 -14.74 4.83
CA VAL A 850 11.98 -16.20 4.79
C VAL A 850 11.09 -16.88 5.83
N ILE A 851 10.59 -16.16 6.83
CA ILE A 851 9.63 -16.67 7.79
C ILE A 851 8.23 -16.68 7.16
N ARG A 852 7.83 -17.84 6.63
CA ARG A 852 6.52 -18.01 6.00
C ARG A 852 5.38 -17.98 7.01
N SER A 853 5.55 -18.63 8.15
CA SER A 853 4.56 -18.58 9.23
C SER A 853 5.18 -18.86 10.60
N ILE A 854 4.62 -18.20 11.60
CA ILE A 854 4.77 -18.40 13.03
C ILE A 854 3.35 -18.57 13.56
N GLU A 855 3.08 -19.65 14.28
CA GLU A 855 1.82 -19.84 14.99
C GLU A 855 2.08 -20.11 16.45
N ILE A 856 1.56 -19.24 17.31
CA ILE A 856 1.55 -19.40 18.76
C ILE A 856 0.15 -19.84 19.17
N ARG A 857 0.04 -21.08 19.65
CA ARG A 857 -1.25 -21.72 19.94
C ARG A 857 -1.18 -22.66 21.15
N PRO A 858 -1.91 -22.37 22.24
CA PRO A 858 -2.37 -21.05 22.65
C PRO A 858 -1.25 -20.27 23.37
N ILE A 859 -1.44 -18.95 23.47
CA ILE A 859 -0.92 -18.14 24.57
C ILE A 859 -2.03 -17.99 25.62
N MET A 860 -1.73 -18.26 26.89
CA MET A 860 -2.67 -18.08 27.99
C MET A 860 -2.47 -16.71 28.62
N ILE A 861 -3.49 -15.85 28.54
CA ILE A 861 -3.48 -14.51 29.14
C ILE A 861 -4.19 -14.56 30.49
N THR A 862 -3.44 -14.32 31.57
CA THR A 862 -3.95 -14.34 32.95
C THR A 862 -4.13 -12.92 33.46
N THR A 863 -4.49 -12.74 34.73
CA THR A 863 -4.63 -11.41 35.36
C THR A 863 -3.29 -10.71 35.59
N ASP A 864 -2.17 -11.44 35.50
CA ASP A 864 -0.83 -10.97 35.82
C ASP A 864 0.16 -11.10 34.65
N LYS A 865 0.14 -12.21 33.90
CA LYS A 865 1.16 -12.54 32.88
C LYS A 865 0.57 -13.21 31.63
N GLY A 866 1.41 -13.38 30.62
CA GLY A 866 1.14 -14.22 29.45
C GLY A 866 2.03 -15.46 29.47
N TYR A 867 1.47 -16.62 29.14
CA TYR A 867 2.20 -17.89 29.08
C TYR A 867 2.05 -18.52 27.70
N LEU A 868 3.12 -18.53 26.91
CA LEU A 868 3.15 -19.21 25.62
C LEU A 868 3.23 -20.73 25.83
N LEU A 869 2.28 -21.49 25.29
CA LEU A 869 2.29 -22.95 25.47
C LEU A 869 2.91 -23.72 24.29
N SER A 870 2.83 -23.19 23.09
CA SER A 870 3.42 -23.81 21.91
C SER A 870 3.64 -22.75 20.86
N ALA A 871 4.74 -22.90 20.12
CA ALA A 871 5.00 -22.15 18.91
C ALA A 871 5.39 -23.12 17.79
N ARG A 872 5.07 -22.76 16.56
CA ARG A 872 5.51 -23.47 15.36
C ARG A 872 5.99 -22.46 14.34
N ILE A 873 7.12 -22.72 13.70
CA ILE A 873 7.70 -21.84 12.69
C ILE A 873 7.95 -22.63 11.40
N GLN A 874 7.54 -22.04 10.27
CA GLN A 874 7.83 -22.51 8.93
C GLN A 874 8.63 -21.47 8.16
N LEU A 875 9.69 -21.93 7.50
CA LEU A 875 10.56 -21.15 6.65
C LEU A 875 10.35 -21.51 5.17
N ALA A 876 10.60 -20.55 4.29
CA ALA A 876 10.61 -20.73 2.85
C ALA A 876 11.82 -20.01 2.25
N ALA A 877 12.75 -20.75 1.64
CA ALA A 877 14.00 -20.23 1.07
C ALA A 877 13.77 -19.35 -0.17
N ASP A 878 12.68 -19.59 -0.89
CA ASP A 878 12.25 -18.86 -2.08
C ASP A 878 11.34 -17.66 -1.75
N ALA A 879 11.14 -17.34 -0.47
CA ALA A 879 10.32 -16.22 -0.04
C ALA A 879 10.99 -14.90 -0.44
N ASP A 880 10.59 -14.39 -1.59
CA ASP A 880 11.10 -13.15 -2.14
C ASP A 880 10.12 -12.00 -1.85
N ARG A 881 10.61 -10.96 -1.16
CA ARG A 881 9.79 -9.81 -0.74
C ARG A 881 9.59 -8.83 -1.89
N MET A 882 8.34 -8.64 -2.30
CA MET A 882 7.94 -7.67 -3.35
C MET A 882 8.15 -6.21 -2.95
N ASP A 883 8.36 -5.92 -1.67
CA ASP A 883 8.54 -4.57 -1.12
C ASP A 883 9.99 -4.11 -1.07
N THR A 884 10.87 -4.74 -1.85
CA THR A 884 12.10 -4.04 -2.22
C THR A 884 11.70 -2.71 -2.86
N LEU A 885 12.42 -1.62 -2.56
CA LEU A 885 12.26 -0.30 -3.21
C LEU A 885 12.33 -0.36 -4.76
N ARG A 886 12.71 -1.53 -5.28
CA ARG A 886 12.74 -1.96 -6.67
C ARG A 886 11.33 -2.17 -7.22
N ARG A 887 10.97 -1.47 -8.29
CA ARG A 887 9.87 -1.92 -9.16
C ARG A 887 10.37 -3.16 -9.89
N ARG A 888 9.76 -4.31 -9.61
CA ARG A 888 10.07 -5.58 -10.29
C ARG A 888 9.24 -5.71 -11.58
N MET A 889 9.71 -6.56 -12.49
CA MET A 889 8.95 -6.96 -13.68
C MET A 889 7.70 -7.74 -13.30
#